data_AF-A0A6N7JRH9-F1
#
_entry.id   AF-A0A6N7JRH9-F1
#
_cell.length_a   1.000
_cell.length_b   1.000
_cell.length_c   1.000
_cell.angle_alpha   90.00
_cell.angle_beta   90.00
_cell.angle_gamma   90.00
#
_symmetry.space_group_name_H-M   'P 1'
#
loop_
_entity.id
_entity.type
_entity.pdbx_description
1 polymer ?
#
loop_
_entity_poly.entity_id
_entity_poly.type
_entity_poly.pdbx_seq_one_letter_code
_entity_poly.pdbx_strand_id
1 'polypeptide(L)'
;MTDASLLPILSMVMQQRHWPLPAPLAALARQLPPVASAGLEFPLGAEGPTDLQQRIRPGDEMVMLRTWLDRLSLPDGSSWSGLRAALDTECVTTASDELWVELDALTQWSAESPPPCLSVFLRLRDGGLDPAETVQALAAAFGLALTADRLQALDRCLLALPAPSRLSHLGLMLGRPGRPLRLIIDALPADSVGAFLTVVGRHDIAIARQHQADILSGLVDRFRLALTLGDRLEDQIGFECFVGRSVSDDPRWRAVFRRLAEQGRCLPEYPDRLADWPGPLLPFQVESGWPGPLIAQALAKGRDRLGWLDCRISHVKVNQGGQVKAYVGFVEQERRATPVDPLPASAAPVPPLAPATAGPSPQGGMGQGALDFLLGQRTHTGWWLDYDGFREGISDEWVTAYVGCALLAAGVVPAASRAWTILSARTDEGRGGWGWNLLQPADADSTIWALRLAEGLGRSHDPAACRGLAFLGRHVGTDGAVRTYLESSHHTAVNPDWSQPHDCVTAAAAGLPHLAESVLPALLAAQQADGCWAGYWWADPAYPTALATAALAGRAEPAALQATHRAAAQALRRLTAEKLEDAFTLALLLRTARLAPDFTPSHQADGLARLARLQRPDGSWPGSARMLIPNAQRERVPATDRAGIFTTATVLSALGELTGPGGRP
;
A
#
# COMPACT_ATOMS: atom_id res chain seq x y z
N MET A 1 33.62 -11.82 25.93
CA MET A 1 32.18 -11.95 25.59
C MET A 1 31.72 -10.98 24.49
N THR A 2 32.45 -9.89 24.19
CA THR A 2 32.04 -8.88 23.19
C THR A 2 31.80 -9.46 21.79
N ASP A 3 32.64 -10.41 21.36
CA ASP A 3 32.62 -10.94 19.99
C ASP A 3 31.52 -11.98 19.75
N ALA A 4 30.79 -12.39 20.80
CA ALA A 4 29.70 -13.35 20.71
C ALA A 4 28.32 -12.70 20.91
N SER A 5 28.18 -11.39 20.64
CA SER A 5 26.93 -10.65 20.81
C SER A 5 26.43 -10.04 19.50
N LEU A 6 25.25 -9.43 19.50
CA LEU A 6 24.71 -8.68 18.35
C LEU A 6 25.55 -7.42 18.02
N LEU A 7 26.30 -6.88 18.98
CA LEU A 7 26.99 -5.59 18.85
C LEU A 7 27.87 -5.44 17.60
N PRO A 8 28.75 -6.39 17.23
CA PRO A 8 29.58 -6.23 16.02
C PRO A 8 28.75 -6.10 14.74
N ILE A 9 27.62 -6.81 14.65
CA ILE A 9 26.72 -6.75 13.51
C ILE A 9 26.00 -5.39 13.48
N LEU A 10 25.44 -4.98 14.62
CA LEU A 10 24.72 -3.70 14.72
C LEU A 10 25.64 -2.51 14.45
N SER A 11 26.85 -2.50 15.01
CA SER A 11 27.83 -1.42 14.78
C SER A 11 28.16 -1.25 13.30
N MET A 12 28.36 -2.36 12.60
CA MET A 12 28.63 -2.35 11.16
C MET A 12 27.43 -1.79 10.38
N VAL A 13 26.21 -2.23 10.67
CA VAL A 13 25.00 -1.71 10.02
C VAL A 13 24.82 -0.22 10.27
N MET A 14 24.95 0.24 11.52
CA MET A 14 24.77 1.64 11.89
C MET A 14 25.82 2.53 11.18
N GLN A 15 27.07 2.09 11.12
CA GLN A 15 28.13 2.79 10.39
C GLN A 15 27.81 2.91 8.88
N GLN A 16 27.42 1.81 8.24
CA GLN A 16 27.10 1.78 6.81
C GLN A 16 25.85 2.60 6.45
N ARG A 17 24.93 2.77 7.40
CA ARG A 17 23.75 3.63 7.23
C ARG A 17 23.97 5.07 7.66
N HIS A 18 25.18 5.42 8.12
CA HIS A 18 25.49 6.75 8.66
C HIS A 18 24.56 7.15 9.82
N TRP A 19 24.23 6.18 10.68
CA TRP A 19 23.49 6.38 11.92
C TRP A 19 24.41 6.26 13.14
N PRO A 20 24.28 7.15 14.13
CA PRO A 20 25.08 7.05 15.35
C PRO A 20 24.68 5.80 16.13
N LEU A 21 25.66 5.10 16.70
CA LEU A 21 25.42 4.03 17.68
C LEU A 21 25.62 4.60 19.10
N PRO A 22 24.57 5.11 19.76
CA PRO A 22 24.71 5.65 21.11
C PRO A 22 25.06 4.55 22.11
N ALA A 23 25.77 4.91 23.18
CA ALA A 23 26.25 3.96 24.19
C ALA A 23 25.14 3.08 24.81
N PRO A 24 23.93 3.58 25.13
CA PRO A 24 22.82 2.74 25.58
C PRO A 24 22.42 1.67 24.57
N LEU A 25 22.34 1.99 23.27
CA LEU A 25 21.99 1.02 22.23
C LEU A 25 23.11 -0.04 22.06
N ALA A 26 24.37 0.39 22.09
CA ALA A 26 25.50 -0.53 22.09
C ALA A 26 25.48 -1.48 23.29
N ALA A 27 25.07 -0.99 24.46
CA ALA A 27 24.90 -1.80 25.65
C ALA A 27 23.80 -2.85 25.51
N LEU A 28 22.62 -2.47 24.98
CA LEU A 28 21.54 -3.43 24.70
C LEU A 28 22.00 -4.52 23.73
N ALA A 29 22.72 -4.16 22.67
CA ALA A 29 23.22 -5.12 21.69
C ALA A 29 24.22 -6.14 22.25
N ARG A 30 24.92 -5.79 23.35
CA ARG A 30 25.78 -6.77 24.06
C ARG A 30 24.99 -7.81 24.83
N GLN A 31 23.73 -7.55 25.16
CA GLN A 31 22.85 -8.46 25.91
C GLN A 31 22.15 -9.48 25.00
N LEU A 32 22.29 -9.35 23.69
CA LEU A 32 21.62 -10.18 22.70
C LEU A 32 22.60 -11.12 21.99
N PRO A 33 22.18 -12.36 21.66
CA PRO A 33 23.01 -13.30 20.90
C PRO A 33 23.34 -12.74 19.52
N PRO A 34 24.33 -13.30 18.80
CA PRO A 34 24.75 -12.79 17.51
C PRO A 34 23.84 -13.30 16.37
N VAL A 35 22.52 -13.17 16.54
CA VAL A 35 21.53 -13.49 15.49
C VAL A 35 21.40 -12.28 14.57
N ALA A 36 21.60 -12.53 13.27
CA ALA A 36 21.69 -11.53 12.22
C ALA A 36 20.32 -10.98 11.77
N SER A 37 19.43 -10.70 12.72
CA SER A 37 18.06 -10.25 12.47
C SER A 37 17.59 -9.34 13.59
N ALA A 38 17.78 -8.02 13.43
CA ALA A 38 17.44 -7.05 14.47
C ALA A 38 16.68 -5.85 13.91
N GLY A 39 15.94 -5.16 14.79
CA GLY A 39 15.23 -3.94 14.50
C GLY A 39 15.47 -2.88 15.57
N LEU A 40 15.25 -1.63 15.19
CA LEU A 40 15.45 -0.42 15.97
C LEU A 40 14.15 0.37 15.96
N GLU A 41 13.73 0.87 17.11
CA GLU A 41 12.60 1.79 17.22
C GLU A 41 13.09 3.23 17.39
N PHE A 42 13.10 4.01 16.31
CA PHE A 42 13.49 5.42 16.38
C PHE A 42 12.28 6.31 16.70
N PRO A 43 12.30 7.08 17.81
CA PRO A 43 11.30 8.12 18.02
C PRO A 43 11.48 9.21 16.96
N LEU A 44 10.42 9.59 16.24
CA LEU A 44 10.55 10.54 15.13
C LEU A 44 10.35 12.00 15.53
N GLY A 45 9.52 12.26 16.53
CA GLY A 45 9.11 13.63 16.89
C GLY A 45 10.06 14.36 17.84
N ALA A 46 10.99 13.65 18.46
CA ALA A 46 11.97 14.21 19.38
C ALA A 46 13.16 13.25 19.51
N GLU A 47 14.32 13.79 19.89
CA GLU A 47 15.43 12.95 20.32
C GLU A 47 15.01 12.13 21.55
N GLY A 48 15.33 10.84 21.53
CA GLY A 48 14.94 9.92 22.58
C GLY A 48 15.68 8.59 22.49
N PRO A 49 15.53 7.75 23.52
CA PRO A 49 16.13 6.41 23.51
C PRO A 49 15.60 5.59 22.33
N THR A 50 16.48 4.78 21.74
CA THR A 50 16.15 3.84 20.65
C THR A 50 16.04 2.44 21.22
N ASP A 51 14.83 1.87 21.16
CA ASP A 51 14.60 0.50 21.62
C ASP A 51 15.22 -0.49 20.63
N LEU A 52 15.68 -1.64 21.12
CA LEU A 52 16.33 -2.68 20.32
C LEU A 52 15.52 -3.96 20.37
N GLN A 53 15.18 -4.48 19.19
CA GLN A 53 14.50 -5.76 19.05
C GLN A 53 15.34 -6.74 18.24
N GLN A 54 15.25 -8.03 18.56
CA GLN A 54 15.89 -9.10 17.80
C GLN A 54 14.88 -10.20 17.50
N ARG A 55 14.77 -10.55 16.22
CA ARG A 55 13.96 -11.67 15.77
C ARG A 55 14.76 -12.96 15.89
N ILE A 56 14.07 -13.98 16.36
CA ILE A 56 14.56 -15.33 16.56
C ILE A 56 13.60 -16.29 15.86
N ARG A 57 14.10 -16.98 14.84
CA ARG A 57 13.37 -18.03 14.13
C ARG A 57 13.51 -19.37 14.86
N PRO A 58 12.57 -20.30 14.64
CA PRO A 58 12.73 -21.69 15.04
C PRO A 58 14.02 -22.31 14.44
N GLY A 59 14.56 -23.33 15.11
CA GLY A 59 15.79 -24.01 14.70
C GLY A 59 17.05 -23.41 15.32
N ASP A 60 18.08 -23.19 14.50
CA ASP A 60 19.42 -22.81 14.97
C ASP A 60 19.44 -21.49 15.75
N GLU A 61 18.67 -20.48 15.30
CA GLU A 61 18.59 -19.18 16.00
C GLU A 61 17.98 -19.35 17.40
N MET A 62 17.00 -20.24 17.57
CA MET A 62 16.40 -20.55 18.87
C MET A 62 17.39 -21.29 19.79
N VAL A 63 18.18 -22.22 19.25
CA VAL A 63 19.25 -22.91 19.98
C VAL A 63 20.32 -21.91 20.44
N MET A 64 20.68 -20.95 19.58
CA MET A 64 21.59 -19.86 19.94
C MET A 64 21.04 -19.01 21.07
N LEU A 65 19.75 -18.64 21.05
CA LEU A 65 19.13 -17.89 22.13
C LEU A 65 19.15 -18.68 23.46
N ARG A 66 18.78 -19.96 23.45
CA ARG A 66 18.81 -20.80 24.68
C ARG A 66 20.22 -20.89 25.26
N THR A 67 21.20 -21.21 24.41
CA THR A 67 22.61 -21.30 24.79
C THR A 67 23.12 -19.96 25.34
N TRP A 68 22.65 -18.84 24.79
CA TRP A 68 22.97 -17.52 25.27
C TRP A 68 22.38 -17.25 26.65
N LEU A 69 21.09 -17.54 26.86
CA LEU A 69 20.40 -17.38 28.15
C LEU A 69 21.05 -18.22 29.25
N ASP A 70 21.50 -19.44 28.94
CA ASP A 70 22.19 -20.33 29.90
C ASP A 70 23.53 -19.76 30.40
N ARG A 71 24.13 -18.82 29.67
CA ARG A 71 25.38 -18.15 30.05
C ARG A 71 25.14 -16.90 30.90
N LEU A 72 23.91 -16.40 30.95
CA LEU A 72 23.57 -15.22 31.71
C LEU A 72 23.26 -15.59 33.16
N SER A 73 23.85 -14.85 34.09
CA SER A 73 23.45 -14.88 35.51
C SER A 73 22.14 -14.10 35.66
N LEU A 74 21.01 -14.77 35.47
CA LEU A 74 19.68 -14.17 35.52
C LEU A 74 19.13 -14.20 36.96
N PRO A 75 18.64 -13.07 37.50
CA PRO A 75 17.92 -13.07 38.77
C PRO A 75 16.64 -13.91 38.68
N ASP A 76 16.35 -14.68 39.74
CA ASP A 76 15.11 -15.43 39.85
C ASP A 76 13.89 -14.49 39.77
N GLY A 77 12.87 -14.89 39.00
CA GLY A 77 11.67 -14.10 38.79
C GLY A 77 11.84 -12.90 37.86
N SER A 78 13.02 -12.69 37.28
CA SER A 78 13.22 -11.68 36.22
C SER A 78 12.44 -12.05 34.95
N SER A 79 12.11 -11.05 34.14
CA SER A 79 11.51 -11.24 32.81
C SER A 79 12.32 -12.21 31.92
N TRP A 80 13.64 -12.17 32.03
CA TRP A 80 14.56 -13.06 31.33
C TRP A 80 14.47 -14.52 31.79
N SER A 81 14.30 -14.76 33.11
CA SER A 81 14.07 -16.11 33.64
C SER A 81 12.75 -16.69 33.12
N GLY A 82 11.72 -15.86 32.97
CA GLY A 82 10.44 -16.23 32.37
C GLY A 82 10.58 -16.61 30.89
N LEU A 83 11.34 -15.85 30.11
CA LEU A 83 11.65 -16.22 28.72
C LEU A 83 12.37 -17.57 28.66
N ARG A 84 13.41 -17.78 29.48
CA ARG A 84 14.15 -19.05 29.53
C ARG A 84 13.21 -20.24 29.78
N ALA A 85 12.36 -20.16 30.81
CA ALA A 85 11.39 -21.21 31.12
C ALA A 85 10.39 -21.44 29.98
N ALA A 86 9.88 -20.37 29.37
CA ALA A 86 8.92 -20.47 28.28
C ALA A 86 9.49 -21.17 27.04
N LEU A 87 10.78 -20.94 26.73
CA LEU A 87 11.43 -21.55 25.58
C LEU A 87 11.48 -23.08 25.67
N ASP A 88 11.44 -23.66 26.86
CA ASP A 88 11.42 -25.12 27.06
C ASP A 88 10.01 -25.73 26.92
N THR A 89 8.99 -24.89 26.75
CA THR A 89 7.61 -25.36 26.52
C THR A 89 7.33 -25.57 25.03
N GLU A 90 6.65 -26.67 24.70
CA GLU A 90 6.25 -26.98 23.33
C GLU A 90 5.26 -25.94 22.75
N CYS A 91 4.46 -25.31 23.62
CA CYS A 91 3.45 -24.30 23.26
C CYS A 91 4.06 -23.13 22.46
N VAL A 92 5.20 -22.59 22.89
CA VAL A 92 5.84 -21.47 22.19
C VAL A 92 6.23 -21.87 20.76
N THR A 93 6.83 -23.05 20.60
CA THR A 93 7.30 -23.54 19.30
C THR A 93 6.18 -24.01 18.37
N THR A 94 5.02 -24.38 18.91
CA THR A 94 3.86 -24.86 18.16
C THR A 94 2.90 -23.74 17.79
N ALA A 95 2.76 -22.73 18.64
CA ALA A 95 1.84 -21.60 18.42
C ALA A 95 2.45 -20.43 17.64
N SER A 96 3.79 -20.34 17.54
CA SER A 96 4.47 -19.22 16.89
C SER A 96 5.42 -19.62 15.75
N ASP A 97 5.49 -18.76 14.74
CA ASP A 97 6.45 -18.86 13.64
C ASP A 97 7.74 -18.09 13.89
N GLU A 98 7.64 -17.02 14.68
CA GLU A 98 8.73 -16.09 14.95
C GLU A 98 8.57 -15.54 16.37
N LEU A 99 9.69 -15.42 17.08
CA LEU A 99 9.77 -14.77 18.38
C LEU A 99 10.63 -13.51 18.25
N TRP A 100 10.19 -12.41 18.85
CA TRP A 100 10.94 -11.16 18.92
C TRP A 100 11.19 -10.82 20.38
N VAL A 101 12.45 -10.56 20.70
CA VAL A 101 12.90 -10.07 22.02
C VAL A 101 13.09 -8.56 21.87
N GLU A 102 12.36 -7.74 22.64
CA GLU A 102 12.44 -6.28 22.62
C GLU A 102 12.96 -5.77 23.96
N LEU A 103 13.96 -4.90 23.91
CA LEU A 103 14.61 -4.28 25.06
C LEU A 103 14.36 -2.77 25.04
N ASP A 104 13.68 -2.26 26.07
CA ASP A 104 13.45 -0.83 26.24
C ASP A 104 14.79 -0.13 26.52
N ALA A 105 15.11 0.92 25.77
CA ALA A 105 16.31 1.71 26.03
C ALA A 105 16.10 2.67 27.20
N LEU A 106 16.97 2.53 28.21
CA LEU A 106 17.04 3.47 29.33
C LEU A 106 17.93 4.66 28.95
N THR A 107 17.52 5.87 29.35
CA THR A 107 18.31 7.10 29.17
C THR A 107 19.67 7.04 29.87
N GLN A 108 19.77 6.27 30.95
CA GLN A 108 21.02 5.96 31.63
C GLN A 108 21.05 4.46 31.94
N TRP A 109 21.94 3.74 31.26
CA TRP A 109 22.22 2.33 31.56
C TRP A 109 23.71 2.18 31.89
N SER A 110 23.99 1.51 33.00
CA SER A 110 25.33 1.09 33.41
C SER A 110 25.42 -0.43 33.46
N ALA A 111 26.63 -1.00 33.43
CA ALA A 111 26.82 -2.45 33.58
C ALA A 111 26.35 -3.00 34.95
N GLU A 112 26.16 -2.11 35.94
CA GLU A 112 25.63 -2.43 37.27
C GLU A 112 24.10 -2.27 37.35
N SER A 113 23.48 -1.74 36.29
CA SER A 113 22.02 -1.59 36.21
C SER A 113 21.36 -2.96 36.08
N PRO A 114 20.13 -3.12 36.59
CA PRO A 114 19.37 -4.35 36.38
C PRO A 114 19.22 -4.65 34.87
N PRO A 115 18.96 -5.92 34.50
CA PRO A 115 18.69 -6.28 33.12
C PRO A 115 17.64 -5.35 32.51
N PRO A 116 17.78 -4.95 31.23
CA PRO A 116 16.81 -4.08 30.59
C PRO A 116 15.41 -4.71 30.62
N CYS A 117 14.40 -3.84 30.68
CA CYS A 117 13.01 -4.26 30.59
C CYS A 117 12.81 -5.04 29.29
N LEU A 118 12.30 -6.26 29.43
CA LEU A 118 12.12 -7.21 28.35
C LEU A 118 10.65 -7.31 27.99
N SER A 119 10.35 -7.14 26.71
CA SER A 119 9.08 -7.55 26.10
C SER A 119 9.33 -8.67 25.10
N VAL A 120 8.38 -9.60 24.96
CA VAL A 120 8.47 -10.70 24.00
C VAL A 120 7.28 -10.64 23.07
N PHE A 121 7.50 -10.57 21.76
CA PHE A 121 6.44 -10.60 20.76
C PHE A 121 6.48 -11.90 19.97
N LEU A 122 5.34 -12.55 19.86
CA LEU A 122 5.17 -13.81 19.16
C LEU A 122 4.31 -13.57 17.93
N ARG A 123 4.81 -13.93 16.76
CA ARG A 123 3.99 -14.03 15.55
C ARG A 123 3.21 -15.33 15.61
N LEU A 124 1.88 -15.25 15.70
CA LEU A 124 1.02 -16.42 15.82
C LEU A 124 0.86 -17.12 14.47
N ARG A 125 0.79 -18.46 14.50
CA ARG A 125 0.50 -19.26 13.31
C ARG A 125 -0.94 -19.09 12.84
N ASP A 126 -1.14 -19.01 11.53
CA ASP A 126 -2.48 -19.04 10.94
C ASP A 126 -3.10 -20.45 11.05
N GLY A 127 -4.42 -20.53 11.27
CA GLY A 127 -5.17 -21.80 11.24
C GLY A 127 -4.99 -22.73 12.45
N GLY A 128 -4.54 -22.21 13.59
CA GLY A 128 -4.33 -22.96 14.83
C GLY A 128 -5.57 -23.12 15.73
N LEU A 129 -5.32 -23.34 17.02
CA LEU A 129 -6.32 -23.37 18.10
C LEU A 129 -7.08 -22.04 18.20
N ASP A 130 -8.13 -22.04 19.03
CA ASP A 130 -8.83 -20.81 19.38
C ASP A 130 -7.83 -19.71 19.82
N PRO A 131 -7.95 -18.46 19.32
CA PRO A 131 -6.99 -17.41 19.66
C PRO A 131 -6.93 -17.10 21.15
N ALA A 132 -8.04 -17.22 21.90
CA ALA A 132 -8.04 -16.96 23.33
C ALA A 132 -7.30 -18.07 24.08
N GLU A 133 -7.55 -19.34 23.74
CA GLU A 133 -6.81 -20.49 24.28
C GLU A 133 -5.30 -20.37 24.01
N THR A 134 -4.94 -19.98 22.79
CA THR A 134 -3.54 -19.76 22.39
C THR A 134 -2.88 -18.67 23.23
N VAL A 135 -3.56 -17.53 23.42
CA VAL A 135 -3.05 -16.43 24.25
C VAL A 135 -2.89 -16.87 25.71
N GLN A 136 -3.84 -17.62 26.25
CA GLN A 136 -3.78 -18.14 27.62
C GLN A 136 -2.62 -19.12 27.82
N ALA A 137 -2.44 -20.07 26.90
CA ALA A 137 -1.37 -21.05 26.95
C ALA A 137 0.01 -20.38 26.85
N LEU A 138 0.16 -19.42 25.94
CA LEU A 138 1.39 -18.63 25.81
C LEU A 138 1.63 -17.78 27.07
N ALA A 139 0.63 -17.07 27.60
CA ALA A 139 0.79 -16.32 28.84
C ALA A 139 1.26 -17.22 29.99
N ALA A 140 0.64 -18.39 30.16
CA ALA A 140 1.02 -19.36 31.18
C ALA A 140 2.48 -19.86 31.00
N ALA A 141 2.91 -20.12 29.76
CA ALA A 141 4.29 -20.53 29.47
C ALA A 141 5.33 -19.49 29.92
N PHE A 142 5.00 -18.20 29.87
CA PHE A 142 5.83 -17.11 30.37
C PHE A 142 5.57 -16.73 31.85
N GLY A 143 4.87 -17.60 32.59
CA GLY A 143 4.55 -17.38 34.00
C GLY A 143 3.66 -16.16 34.23
N LEU A 144 2.74 -15.88 33.31
CA LEU A 144 1.72 -14.84 33.44
C LEU A 144 0.37 -15.49 33.77
N ALA A 145 -0.11 -15.28 35.00
CA ALA A 145 -1.49 -15.61 35.37
C ALA A 145 -2.42 -14.47 34.91
N LEU A 146 -3.36 -14.77 34.03
CA LEU A 146 -4.35 -13.80 33.57
C LEU A 146 -5.50 -13.72 34.58
N THR A 147 -5.87 -12.51 34.99
CA THR A 147 -7.03 -12.25 35.85
C THR A 147 -8.34 -12.51 35.09
N ALA A 148 -9.44 -12.73 35.83
CA ALA A 148 -10.75 -12.89 35.21
C ALA A 148 -11.16 -11.66 34.36
N ASP A 149 -10.86 -10.46 34.85
CA ASP A 149 -11.12 -9.21 34.13
C ASP A 149 -10.32 -9.11 32.83
N ARG A 150 -9.04 -9.51 32.86
CA ARG A 150 -8.18 -9.54 31.67
C ARG A 150 -8.65 -10.57 30.64
N LEU A 151 -9.08 -11.75 31.08
CA LEU A 151 -9.68 -12.76 30.21
C LEU A 151 -10.96 -12.23 29.55
N GLN A 152 -11.85 -11.62 30.32
CA GLN A 152 -13.06 -11.01 29.77
C GLN A 152 -12.74 -9.89 28.77
N ALA A 153 -11.71 -9.08 29.05
CA ALA A 153 -11.28 -8.03 28.14
C ALA A 153 -10.65 -8.59 26.85
N LEU A 154 -9.89 -9.69 26.95
CA LEU A 154 -9.36 -10.44 25.79
C LEU A 154 -10.50 -11.00 24.93
N ASP A 155 -11.47 -11.68 25.54
CA ASP A 155 -12.61 -12.27 24.84
C ASP A 155 -13.41 -11.21 24.08
N ARG A 156 -13.69 -10.05 24.72
CA ARG A 156 -14.35 -8.93 24.03
C ARG A 156 -13.58 -8.46 22.80
N CYS A 157 -12.26 -8.35 22.89
CA CYS A 157 -11.43 -7.95 21.75
C CYS A 157 -11.49 -8.97 20.61
N LEU A 158 -11.38 -10.26 20.92
CA LEU A 158 -11.35 -11.33 19.92
C LEU A 158 -12.71 -11.56 19.27
N LEU A 159 -13.80 -11.54 20.04
CA LEU A 159 -15.18 -11.68 19.54
C LEU A 159 -15.62 -10.49 18.69
N ALA A 160 -15.02 -9.30 18.88
CA ALA A 160 -15.34 -8.11 18.12
C ALA A 160 -14.63 -8.02 16.75
N LEU A 161 -13.72 -8.95 16.43
CA LEU A 161 -12.96 -8.92 15.18
C LEU A 161 -13.87 -9.22 13.97
N PRO A 162 -14.06 -8.28 13.03
CA PRO A 162 -14.79 -8.57 11.81
C PRO A 162 -13.91 -9.41 10.86
N ALA A 163 -14.48 -10.32 10.07
CA ALA A 163 -13.71 -10.99 9.03
C ALA A 163 -13.17 -9.96 8.00
N PRO A 164 -11.93 -10.11 7.48
CA PRO A 164 -10.96 -11.19 7.72
C PRO A 164 -9.92 -10.87 8.83
N SER A 165 -10.24 -9.97 9.77
CA SER A 165 -9.33 -9.54 10.82
C SER A 165 -8.89 -10.72 11.69
N ARG A 166 -7.66 -10.68 12.18
CA ARG A 166 -7.13 -11.70 13.10
C ARG A 166 -6.09 -11.14 14.07
N LEU A 167 -5.92 -11.81 15.20
CA LEU A 167 -4.78 -11.57 16.08
C LEU A 167 -3.53 -12.15 15.42
N SER A 168 -2.63 -11.27 14.96
CA SER A 168 -1.42 -11.69 14.22
C SER A 168 -0.20 -11.83 15.13
N HIS A 169 -0.08 -10.95 16.14
CA HIS A 169 1.02 -11.00 17.09
C HIS A 169 0.50 -10.78 18.51
N LEU A 170 1.16 -11.46 19.45
CA LEU A 170 0.97 -11.30 20.88
C LEU A 170 2.27 -10.79 21.49
N GLY A 171 2.25 -9.58 22.06
CA GLY A 171 3.32 -9.06 22.89
C GLY A 171 3.05 -9.33 24.37
N LEU A 172 4.07 -9.80 25.08
CA LEU A 172 4.10 -10.03 26.51
C LEU A 172 5.04 -8.98 27.11
N MET A 173 4.50 -7.96 27.78
CA MET A 173 5.29 -6.83 28.29
C MET A 173 5.92 -7.17 29.66
N LEU A 174 6.75 -8.22 29.68
CA LEU A 174 7.19 -8.93 30.90
C LEU A 174 7.90 -8.05 31.92
N GLY A 175 8.66 -7.04 31.48
CA GLY A 175 9.38 -6.12 32.34
C GLY A 175 8.58 -4.89 32.79
N ARG A 176 7.34 -4.71 32.33
CA ARG A 176 6.52 -3.52 32.63
C ARG A 176 5.56 -3.76 33.81
N PRO A 177 5.21 -2.71 34.59
CA PRO A 177 4.23 -2.82 35.66
C PRO A 177 2.90 -3.42 35.19
N GLY A 178 2.33 -4.35 35.96
CA GLY A 178 1.09 -5.06 35.61
C GLY A 178 1.21 -6.09 34.49
N ARG A 179 2.40 -6.20 33.86
CA ARG A 179 2.75 -7.13 32.78
C ARG A 179 1.61 -7.25 31.74
N PRO A 180 1.20 -6.14 31.10
CA PRO A 180 0.08 -6.16 30.18
C PRO A 180 0.40 -6.98 28.92
N LEU A 181 -0.65 -7.39 28.22
CA LEU A 181 -0.54 -8.00 26.89
C LEU A 181 -0.59 -6.91 25.83
N ARG A 182 0.08 -7.11 24.70
CA ARG A 182 -0.07 -6.30 23.49
C ARG A 182 -0.71 -7.17 22.42
N LEU A 183 -1.91 -6.80 21.97
CA LEU A 183 -2.60 -7.47 20.88
C LEU A 183 -2.34 -6.70 19.58
N ILE A 184 -1.79 -7.36 18.56
CA ILE A 184 -1.58 -6.77 17.24
C ILE A 184 -2.58 -7.39 16.25
N ILE A 185 -3.60 -6.63 15.92
CA ILE A 185 -4.68 -7.03 15.01
C ILE A 185 -4.28 -6.69 13.57
N ASP A 186 -4.26 -7.71 12.72
CA ASP A 186 -4.01 -7.59 11.28
C ASP A 186 -5.32 -7.70 10.50
N ALA A 187 -5.35 -7.11 9.31
CA ALA A 187 -6.49 -7.14 8.39
C ALA A 187 -7.80 -6.55 8.94
N LEU A 188 -7.73 -5.63 9.91
CA LEU A 188 -8.89 -4.87 10.37
C LEU A 188 -9.31 -3.84 9.31
N PRO A 189 -10.49 -3.98 8.68
CA PRO A 189 -10.93 -3.05 7.64
C PRO A 189 -10.84 -1.61 8.13
N ALA A 190 -10.26 -0.74 7.31
CA ALA A 190 -9.88 0.58 7.76
C ALA A 190 -11.08 1.48 8.11
N ASP A 191 -12.26 1.22 7.53
CA ASP A 191 -13.55 1.85 7.83
C ASP A 191 -14.22 1.30 9.10
N SER A 192 -13.71 0.21 9.66
CA SER A 192 -14.28 -0.51 10.81
C SER A 192 -13.56 -0.23 12.12
N VAL A 193 -12.51 0.60 12.13
CA VAL A 193 -11.69 0.88 13.33
C VAL A 193 -12.54 1.51 14.44
N GLY A 194 -13.35 2.52 14.13
CA GLY A 194 -14.21 3.19 15.12
C GLY A 194 -15.30 2.27 15.67
N ALA A 195 -15.93 1.47 14.80
CA ALA A 195 -16.94 0.50 15.22
C ALA A 195 -16.33 -0.57 16.13
N PHE A 196 -15.18 -1.13 15.76
CA PHE A 196 -14.44 -2.08 16.57
C PHE A 196 -14.09 -1.49 17.95
N LEU A 197 -13.50 -0.29 18.00
CA LEU A 197 -13.14 0.37 19.26
C LEU A 197 -14.36 0.63 20.16
N THR A 198 -15.51 0.93 19.58
CA THR A 198 -16.77 1.10 20.33
C THR A 198 -17.18 -0.20 21.01
N VAL A 199 -17.15 -1.32 20.28
CA VAL A 199 -17.54 -2.65 20.81
C VAL A 199 -16.61 -3.10 21.94
N VAL A 200 -15.30 -2.83 21.83
CA VAL A 200 -14.33 -3.20 22.88
C VAL A 200 -14.26 -2.21 24.06
N GLY A 201 -15.19 -1.24 24.12
CA GLY A 201 -15.38 -0.34 25.27
C GLY A 201 -14.67 1.01 25.18
N ARG A 202 -14.11 1.38 24.02
CA ARG A 202 -13.36 2.63 23.76
C ARG A 202 -14.14 3.65 22.93
N HIS A 203 -15.38 3.89 23.35
CA HIS A 203 -16.29 4.87 22.75
C HIS A 203 -15.72 6.31 22.80
N ASP A 204 -14.92 6.62 23.81
CA ASP A 204 -14.30 7.93 24.07
C ASP A 204 -13.37 8.40 22.95
N ILE A 205 -12.72 7.45 22.25
CA ILE A 205 -11.73 7.73 21.21
C ILE A 205 -12.08 7.15 19.84
N ALA A 206 -13.17 6.38 19.73
CA ALA A 206 -13.54 5.65 18.51
C ALA A 206 -13.58 6.55 17.26
N ILE A 207 -14.24 7.71 17.35
CA ILE A 207 -14.37 8.67 16.24
C ILE A 207 -13.00 9.25 15.87
N ALA A 208 -12.23 9.70 16.85
CA ALA A 208 -10.91 10.29 16.63
C ALA A 208 -9.94 9.28 15.98
N ARG A 209 -10.02 8.01 16.40
CA ARG A 209 -9.20 6.93 15.84
C ARG A 209 -9.65 6.51 14.45
N GLN A 210 -10.94 6.51 14.15
CA GLN A 210 -11.44 6.30 12.79
C GLN A 210 -10.90 7.38 11.85
N HIS A 211 -11.03 8.65 12.24
CA HIS A 211 -10.51 9.76 11.45
C HIS A 211 -8.99 9.65 11.22
N GLN A 212 -8.23 9.24 12.25
CA GLN A 212 -6.79 9.01 12.10
C GLN A 212 -6.48 7.82 11.18
N ALA A 213 -7.28 6.75 11.21
CA ALA A 213 -7.15 5.64 10.27
C ALA A 213 -7.38 6.11 8.83
N ASP A 214 -8.37 6.98 8.59
CA ASP A 214 -8.67 7.53 7.27
C ASP A 214 -7.54 8.39 6.72
N ILE A 215 -6.95 9.26 7.56
CA ILE A 215 -5.76 10.04 7.19
C ILE A 215 -4.59 9.12 6.84
N LEU A 216 -4.29 8.14 7.70
CA LEU A 216 -3.16 7.23 7.48
C LEU A 216 -3.35 6.36 6.26
N SER A 217 -4.60 5.96 5.98
CA SER A 217 -4.95 5.21 4.78
C SER A 217 -4.66 5.98 3.50
N GLY A 218 -4.70 7.31 3.55
CA GLY A 218 -4.23 8.17 2.47
C GLY A 218 -2.74 7.99 2.15
N LEU A 219 -1.93 7.50 3.10
CA LEU A 219 -0.47 7.49 3.01
C LEU A 219 0.14 6.09 2.89
N VAL A 220 -0.57 5.04 3.34
CA VAL A 220 -0.03 3.68 3.45
C VAL A 220 -0.94 2.63 2.84
N ASP A 221 -0.38 1.47 2.50
CA ASP A 221 -1.11 0.37 1.84
C ASP A 221 -1.85 -0.51 2.84
N ARG A 222 -1.30 -0.63 4.06
CA ARG A 222 -1.93 -1.38 5.15
C ARG A 222 -1.51 -0.82 6.50
N PHE A 223 -2.33 -1.10 7.52
CA PHE A 223 -1.92 -0.92 8.89
C PHE A 223 -2.41 -2.06 9.78
N ARG A 224 -1.76 -2.23 10.93
CA ARG A 224 -2.23 -3.09 12.02
C ARG A 224 -2.65 -2.24 13.19
N LEU A 225 -3.60 -2.71 13.97
CA LEU A 225 -4.02 -2.06 15.20
C LEU A 225 -3.32 -2.71 16.39
N ALA A 226 -2.51 -1.93 17.09
CA ALA A 226 -1.79 -2.35 18.28
C ALA A 226 -2.54 -1.89 19.54
N LEU A 227 -3.03 -2.83 20.35
CA LEU A 227 -3.80 -2.58 21.58
C LEU A 227 -3.02 -3.07 22.80
N THR A 228 -2.94 -2.29 23.87
CA THR A 228 -2.43 -2.78 25.16
C THR A 228 -3.57 -3.20 26.07
N LEU A 229 -3.50 -4.41 26.62
CA LEU A 229 -4.49 -5.02 27.49
C LEU A 229 -3.89 -5.25 28.89
N GLY A 230 -4.30 -4.43 29.86
CA GLY A 230 -4.16 -4.72 31.29
C GLY A 230 -5.33 -5.57 31.75
N ASP A 231 -5.91 -5.26 32.91
CA ASP A 231 -7.21 -5.84 33.30
C ASP A 231 -8.37 -5.21 32.49
N ARG A 232 -8.09 -4.09 31.83
CA ARG A 232 -8.95 -3.42 30.86
C ARG A 232 -8.11 -3.00 29.65
N LEU A 233 -8.78 -2.59 28.58
CA LEU A 233 -8.11 -2.02 27.41
C LEU A 233 -7.54 -0.64 27.76
N GLU A 234 -6.21 -0.50 27.65
CA GLU A 234 -5.46 0.70 28.03
C GLU A 234 -5.52 1.78 26.92
N ASP A 235 -5.09 2.99 27.24
CA ASP A 235 -4.98 4.14 26.31
C ASP A 235 -3.90 4.00 25.24
N GLN A 236 -3.06 2.97 25.32
CA GLN A 236 -1.96 2.78 24.39
C GLN A 236 -2.43 2.07 23.12
N ILE A 237 -3.13 2.81 22.26
CA ILE A 237 -3.60 2.35 20.95
C ILE A 237 -2.75 2.96 19.84
N GLY A 238 -2.18 2.11 18.99
CA GLY A 238 -1.30 2.51 17.89
C GLY A 238 -1.69 1.91 16.55
N PHE A 239 -1.37 2.61 15.47
CA PHE A 239 -1.39 2.05 14.12
C PHE A 239 0.04 1.71 13.70
N GLU A 240 0.30 0.47 13.33
CA GLU A 240 1.54 0.08 12.65
C GLU A 240 1.30 0.18 11.15
N CYS A 241 1.86 1.20 10.50
CA CYS A 241 1.59 1.57 9.13
C CYS A 241 2.68 1.02 8.19
N PHE A 242 2.29 0.42 7.06
CA PHE A 242 3.21 -0.23 6.13
C PHE A 242 2.97 0.25 4.71
N VAL A 243 4.07 0.54 4.00
CA VAL A 243 4.09 0.89 2.58
C VAL A 243 4.76 -0.22 1.81
N GLY A 244 4.15 -0.62 0.70
CA GLY A 244 4.65 -1.62 -0.22
C GLY A 244 4.95 -2.94 0.49
N ARG A 245 6.07 -3.54 0.11
CA ARG A 245 6.59 -4.76 0.74
C ARG A 245 7.79 -4.40 1.59
N SER A 246 8.01 -5.15 2.67
CA SER A 246 9.15 -4.86 3.57
C SER A 246 10.52 -5.03 2.89
N VAL A 247 10.58 -5.65 1.71
CA VAL A 247 11.81 -5.95 0.96
C VAL A 247 12.15 -4.89 -0.09
N SER A 248 11.23 -3.97 -0.39
CA SER A 248 11.40 -2.98 -1.45
C SER A 248 11.92 -1.66 -0.90
N ASP A 249 12.91 -1.09 -1.58
CA ASP A 249 13.21 0.34 -1.53
C ASP A 249 12.04 1.10 -2.19
N ASP A 250 10.96 1.26 -1.43
CA ASP A 250 9.74 1.91 -1.90
C ASP A 250 9.85 3.43 -1.67
N PRO A 251 9.96 4.25 -2.74
CA PRO A 251 10.14 5.69 -2.61
C PRO A 251 8.97 6.38 -1.90
N ARG A 252 7.81 5.73 -1.78
CA ARG A 252 6.65 6.25 -1.05
C ARG A 252 6.92 6.40 0.45
N TRP A 253 7.87 5.66 1.03
CA TRP A 253 8.29 5.87 2.42
C TRP A 253 8.77 7.30 2.67
N ARG A 254 9.53 7.87 1.73
CA ARG A 254 10.01 9.25 1.81
C ARG A 254 8.84 10.24 1.89
N ALA A 255 7.78 10.03 1.11
CA ALA A 255 6.59 10.86 1.16
C ALA A 255 5.84 10.72 2.49
N VAL A 256 5.74 9.51 3.04
CA VAL A 256 5.16 9.29 4.38
C VAL A 256 5.93 10.09 5.45
N PHE A 257 7.26 9.99 5.47
CA PHE A 257 8.06 10.73 6.46
C PHE A 257 7.98 12.24 6.28
N ARG A 258 8.02 12.75 5.05
CA ARG A 258 7.84 14.18 4.77
C ARG A 258 6.49 14.69 5.25
N ARG A 259 5.42 13.91 5.00
CA ARG A 259 4.09 14.27 5.49
C ARG A 259 4.01 14.30 7.01
N LEU A 260 4.68 13.37 7.69
CA LEU A 260 4.78 13.38 9.15
C LEU A 260 5.60 14.58 9.66
N ALA A 261 6.63 15.01 8.92
CA ALA A 261 7.43 16.18 9.26
C ALA A 261 6.64 17.50 9.09
N GLU A 262 5.87 17.63 8.00
CA GLU A 262 4.94 18.76 7.78
C GLU A 262 3.91 18.88 8.90
N GLN A 263 3.52 17.76 9.50
CA GLN A 263 2.60 17.71 10.64
C GLN A 263 3.30 17.94 12.00
N GLY A 264 4.60 18.22 12.02
CA GLY A 264 5.39 18.40 13.23
C GLY A 264 5.58 17.11 14.05
N ARG A 265 5.41 15.94 13.43
CA ARG A 265 5.51 14.61 14.08
C ARG A 265 6.81 13.87 13.78
N CYS A 266 7.61 14.42 12.87
CA CYS A 266 8.91 13.89 12.47
C CYS A 266 9.90 15.05 12.40
N LEU A 267 11.10 14.88 12.93
CA LEU A 267 12.17 15.86 12.81
C LEU A 267 12.53 16.06 11.32
N PRO A 268 12.80 17.30 10.84
CA PRO A 268 13.02 17.59 9.42
C PRO A 268 14.16 16.81 8.75
N GLU A 269 15.15 16.36 9.51
CA GLU A 269 16.32 15.62 9.02
C GLU A 269 16.09 14.11 8.88
N TYR A 270 15.00 13.57 9.44
CA TYR A 270 14.71 12.14 9.42
C TYR A 270 14.14 11.60 8.11
N PRO A 271 13.30 12.32 7.33
CA PRO A 271 12.71 11.78 6.12
C PRO A 271 13.72 11.22 5.12
N ASP A 272 14.77 11.96 4.81
CA ASP A 272 15.79 11.50 3.86
C ASP A 272 16.68 10.40 4.49
N ARG A 273 17.09 10.57 5.75
CA ARG A 273 17.92 9.55 6.46
C ARG A 273 17.25 8.20 6.62
N LEU A 274 15.94 8.17 6.88
CA LEU A 274 15.17 6.92 7.00
C LEU A 274 14.85 6.34 5.64
N ALA A 275 14.54 7.18 4.64
CA ALA A 275 14.31 6.72 3.27
C ALA A 275 15.55 6.04 2.66
N ASP A 276 16.75 6.40 3.11
CA ASP A 276 18.00 5.80 2.64
C ASP A 276 18.43 4.56 3.47
N TRP A 277 17.63 4.16 4.47
CA TRP A 277 17.88 2.96 5.28
C TRP A 277 17.79 1.64 4.47
N PRO A 278 16.82 1.44 3.56
CA PRO A 278 16.68 0.18 2.86
C PRO A 278 17.88 -0.22 1.98
N GLY A 279 17.99 -1.53 1.71
CA GLY A 279 18.90 -2.08 0.70
C GLY A 279 19.90 -3.11 1.26
N PRO A 280 20.60 -3.82 0.38
CA PRO A 280 21.53 -4.86 0.78
C PRO A 280 22.86 -4.29 1.31
N LEU A 281 23.46 -4.97 2.27
CA LEU A 281 24.85 -4.82 2.70
C LEU A 281 25.60 -6.12 2.37
N LEU A 282 26.49 -6.06 1.39
CA LEU A 282 27.27 -7.21 0.93
C LEU A 282 28.64 -7.27 1.61
N PRO A 283 29.19 -8.47 1.90
CA PRO A 283 30.48 -8.61 2.60
C PRO A 283 31.65 -7.82 2.02
N PHE A 284 31.68 -7.64 0.69
CA PHE A 284 32.76 -6.94 -0.01
C PHE A 284 32.53 -5.43 -0.19
N GLN A 285 31.35 -4.92 0.18
CA GLN A 285 31.01 -3.48 0.11
C GLN A 285 31.23 -2.77 1.45
N VAL A 286 31.35 -3.51 2.55
CA VAL A 286 31.48 -2.95 3.90
C VAL A 286 32.94 -2.62 4.22
N GLU A 287 33.25 -1.33 4.32
CA GLU A 287 34.61 -0.83 4.57
C GLU A 287 35.20 -1.27 5.92
N SER A 288 34.38 -1.39 6.96
CA SER A 288 34.82 -1.79 8.31
C SER A 288 35.07 -3.29 8.48
N GLY A 289 34.90 -4.06 7.41
CA GLY A 289 35.02 -5.51 7.40
C GLY A 289 33.74 -6.22 7.85
N TRP A 290 33.59 -7.47 7.40
CA TRP A 290 32.42 -8.28 7.74
C TRP A 290 32.51 -8.79 9.19
N PRO A 291 31.44 -8.68 10.01
CA PRO A 291 31.46 -9.07 11.41
C PRO A 291 31.85 -10.54 11.63
N GLY A 292 32.73 -10.78 12.60
CA GLY A 292 33.19 -12.12 13.00
C GLY A 292 32.06 -13.15 13.20
N PRO A 293 30.95 -12.82 13.88
CA PRO A 293 29.84 -13.76 14.02
C PRO A 293 29.18 -14.19 12.70
N LEU A 294 29.07 -13.26 11.74
CA LEU A 294 28.53 -13.58 10.41
C LEU A 294 29.52 -14.44 9.60
N ILE A 295 30.82 -14.19 9.76
CA ILE A 295 31.87 -15.04 9.16
C ILE A 295 31.77 -16.46 9.73
N ALA A 296 31.65 -16.60 11.06
CA ALA A 296 31.52 -17.90 11.72
C ALA A 296 30.26 -18.65 11.26
N GLN A 297 29.12 -17.96 11.15
CA GLN A 297 27.88 -18.54 10.62
C GLN A 297 28.03 -18.97 9.17
N ALA A 298 28.63 -18.15 8.30
CA ALA A 298 28.87 -18.50 6.91
C ALA A 298 29.77 -19.76 6.77
N LEU A 299 30.82 -19.86 7.58
CA LEU A 299 31.70 -21.03 7.61
C LEU A 299 30.97 -22.30 8.05
N ALA A 300 30.04 -22.20 9.00
CA ALA A 300 29.21 -23.33 9.44
C ALA A 300 28.19 -23.77 8.39
N LYS A 301 27.65 -22.83 7.59
CA LYS A 301 26.63 -23.08 6.55
C LYS A 301 27.20 -23.70 5.26
N GLY A 302 28.50 -23.57 5.00
CA GLY A 302 29.19 -24.15 3.85
C GLY A 302 29.56 -23.15 2.74
N ARG A 303 30.49 -23.56 1.85
CA ARG A 303 31.11 -22.67 0.84
C ARG A 303 30.21 -22.28 -0.34
N ASP A 304 29.08 -22.96 -0.53
CA ASP A 304 28.16 -22.73 -1.65
C ASP A 304 27.05 -21.72 -1.33
N ARG A 305 27.13 -21.04 -0.18
CA ARG A 305 26.14 -20.05 0.24
C ARG A 305 26.77 -18.67 0.40
N LEU A 306 26.13 -17.67 -0.21
CA LEU A 306 26.45 -16.27 0.01
C LEU A 306 25.37 -15.66 0.89
N GLY A 307 25.77 -15.19 2.06
CA GLY A 307 24.93 -14.43 2.98
C GLY A 307 25.14 -12.92 2.81
N TRP A 308 24.07 -12.15 3.00
CA TRP A 308 24.12 -10.70 3.11
C TRP A 308 23.07 -10.21 4.11
N LEU A 309 23.19 -8.95 4.54
CA LEU A 309 22.14 -8.32 5.35
C LEU A 309 21.27 -7.48 4.44
N ASP A 310 19.96 -7.60 4.59
CA ASP A 310 19.00 -6.75 3.90
C ASP A 310 18.40 -5.76 4.90
N CYS A 311 18.78 -4.48 4.78
CA CYS A 311 18.26 -3.41 5.61
C CYS A 311 16.88 -3.00 5.12
N ARG A 312 15.94 -2.80 6.04
CA ARG A 312 14.52 -2.61 5.72
C ARG A 312 13.86 -1.62 6.67
N ILE A 313 12.88 -0.90 6.15
CA ILE A 313 11.84 -0.27 6.99
C ILE A 313 10.75 -1.33 7.19
N SER A 314 10.49 -1.69 8.46
CA SER A 314 9.40 -2.58 8.81
C SER A 314 8.07 -1.84 8.73
N HIS A 315 7.93 -0.77 9.52
CA HIS A 315 6.73 0.05 9.58
C HIS A 315 6.98 1.39 10.28
N VAL A 316 5.99 2.26 10.24
CA VAL A 316 5.92 3.45 11.10
C VAL A 316 4.75 3.29 12.05
N LYS A 317 4.99 3.44 13.34
CA LYS A 317 3.95 3.34 14.36
C LYS A 317 3.46 4.73 14.75
N VAL A 318 2.15 4.93 14.70
CA VAL A 318 1.50 6.18 15.12
C VAL A 318 0.57 5.91 16.30
N ASN A 319 1.00 6.34 17.49
CA ASN A 319 0.26 6.16 18.73
C ASN A 319 -0.82 7.22 18.92
N GLN A 320 -1.71 6.97 19.88
CA GLN A 320 -2.55 8.00 20.48
C GLN A 320 -1.69 9.15 21.03
N GLY A 321 -2.16 10.39 20.89
CA GLY A 321 -1.37 11.58 21.24
C GLY A 321 -0.37 12.03 20.18
N GLY A 322 -0.26 11.32 19.04
CA GLY A 322 0.54 11.76 17.90
C GLY A 322 2.02 11.38 17.96
N GLN A 323 2.46 10.65 18.99
CA GLN A 323 3.83 10.10 19.02
C GLN A 323 4.03 9.13 17.84
N VAL A 324 5.14 9.31 17.13
CA VAL A 324 5.52 8.49 15.99
C VAL A 324 6.86 7.82 16.23
N LYS A 325 6.95 6.54 15.90
CA LYS A 325 8.21 5.79 15.86
C LYS A 325 8.41 5.14 14.50
N ALA A 326 9.62 5.14 13.96
CA ALA A 326 9.99 4.30 12.82
C ALA A 326 10.63 3.01 13.30
N TYR A 327 10.20 1.90 12.71
CA TYR A 327 10.75 0.57 12.94
C TYR A 327 11.60 0.21 11.74
N VAL A 328 12.91 0.29 11.89
CA VAL A 328 13.87 -0.08 10.84
C VAL A 328 14.74 -1.22 11.33
N GLY A 329 15.38 -1.96 10.43
CA GLY A 329 16.19 -3.09 10.86
C GLY A 329 16.97 -3.73 9.73
N PHE A 330 17.51 -4.91 10.00
CA PHE A 330 18.19 -5.74 9.04
C PHE A 330 17.89 -7.21 9.28
N VAL A 331 17.93 -8.00 8.21
CA VAL A 331 17.76 -9.44 8.29
C VAL A 331 18.77 -10.13 7.39
N GLU A 332 19.36 -11.23 7.86
CA GLU A 332 20.19 -12.08 7.00
C GLU A 332 19.33 -12.70 5.91
N GLN A 333 19.85 -12.61 4.69
CA GLN A 333 19.38 -13.26 3.49
C GLN A 333 20.49 -14.17 2.98
N GLU A 334 20.11 -15.28 2.37
CA GLU A 334 21.05 -16.24 1.82
C GLU A 334 20.60 -16.68 0.43
N ARG A 335 21.58 -16.94 -0.43
CA ARG A 335 21.36 -17.59 -1.71
C ARG A 335 22.45 -18.62 -1.96
N ARG A 336 22.08 -19.72 -2.61
CA ARG A 336 23.04 -20.67 -3.16
C ARG A 336 23.78 -20.02 -4.33
N ALA A 337 25.11 -20.02 -4.29
CA ALA A 337 25.93 -19.46 -5.35
C ALA A 337 25.79 -20.30 -6.63
N THR A 338 24.98 -19.83 -7.58
CA THR A 338 24.95 -20.37 -8.95
C THR A 338 25.87 -19.53 -9.85
N PRO A 339 26.69 -20.13 -10.72
CA PRO A 339 27.76 -19.41 -11.45
C PRO A 339 27.36 -18.30 -12.43
N VAL A 340 26.06 -18.04 -12.66
CA VAL A 340 25.60 -17.28 -13.85
C VAL A 340 24.69 -16.08 -13.53
N ASP A 341 24.24 -15.88 -12.29
CA ASP A 341 23.33 -14.76 -12.00
C ASP A 341 24.05 -13.55 -11.42
N PRO A 342 23.73 -12.32 -11.89
CA PRO A 342 24.18 -11.10 -11.24
C PRO A 342 23.74 -11.09 -9.78
N LEU A 343 24.56 -10.47 -8.92
CA LEU A 343 24.22 -10.19 -7.54
C LEU A 343 22.83 -9.53 -7.46
N PRO A 344 22.02 -9.83 -6.43
CA PRO A 344 20.70 -9.25 -6.33
C PRO A 344 20.82 -7.72 -6.21
N ALA A 345 20.30 -6.99 -7.20
CA ALA A 345 19.59 -5.75 -6.89
C ALA A 345 18.51 -6.09 -5.84
N SER A 346 18.12 -5.13 -4.98
CA SER A 346 16.98 -5.29 -4.07
C SER A 346 15.91 -6.13 -4.77
N ALA A 347 15.60 -7.30 -4.19
CA ALA A 347 15.00 -8.43 -4.89
C ALA A 347 13.95 -7.94 -5.90
N ALA A 348 14.08 -8.36 -7.17
CA ALA A 348 13.19 -7.94 -8.25
C ALA A 348 11.74 -7.89 -7.75
N PRO A 349 10.97 -6.83 -8.07
CA PRO A 349 9.67 -6.58 -7.47
C PRO A 349 8.84 -7.84 -7.56
N VAL A 350 8.69 -8.51 -6.40
CA VAL A 350 7.83 -9.68 -6.31
C VAL A 350 6.42 -9.13 -6.62
N PRO A 351 5.62 -9.79 -7.49
CA PRO A 351 4.30 -9.30 -7.93
C PRO A 351 3.44 -8.94 -6.72
N PRO A 352 2.59 -7.90 -6.75
CA PRO A 352 1.87 -7.31 -5.60
C PRO A 352 1.29 -8.34 -4.62
N LEU A 353 1.14 -7.97 -3.34
CA LEU A 353 0.53 -8.83 -2.30
C LEU A 353 -0.69 -9.50 -2.91
N ALA A 354 -0.60 -10.80 -3.16
CA ALA A 354 -1.70 -11.55 -3.73
C ALA A 354 -2.91 -11.26 -2.83
N PRO A 355 -4.06 -10.88 -3.41
CA PRO A 355 -5.30 -10.76 -2.66
C PRO A 355 -5.45 -11.97 -1.74
N ALA A 356 -6.01 -11.77 -0.55
CA ALA A 356 -6.59 -12.87 0.19
C ALA A 356 -7.49 -13.63 -0.80
N THR A 357 -7.14 -14.88 -1.08
CA THR A 357 -7.74 -15.71 -2.12
C THR A 357 -9.19 -16.01 -1.76
N ALA A 358 -10.10 -15.09 -2.08
CA ALA A 358 -11.44 -15.46 -2.45
C ALA A 358 -11.34 -15.97 -3.87
N GLY A 359 -11.20 -17.29 -4.04
CA GLY A 359 -11.32 -17.91 -5.35
C GLY A 359 -12.68 -17.51 -5.95
N PRO A 360 -12.76 -17.10 -7.22
CA PRO A 360 -14.01 -16.72 -7.83
C PRO A 360 -15.00 -17.89 -7.74
N SER A 361 -16.24 -17.62 -7.35
CA SER A 361 -17.30 -18.59 -7.53
C SER A 361 -17.55 -18.75 -9.03
N PRO A 362 -17.42 -19.95 -9.62
CA PRO A 362 -17.58 -20.20 -11.06
C PRO A 362 -19.03 -20.03 -11.57
N GLN A 363 -19.89 -19.36 -10.80
CA GLN A 363 -21.32 -19.22 -11.05
C GLN A 363 -21.75 -17.77 -11.37
N GLY A 364 -20.83 -16.79 -11.32
CA GLY A 364 -21.10 -15.40 -11.68
C GLY A 364 -20.94 -15.13 -13.19
N GLY A 365 -21.79 -14.29 -13.77
CA GLY A 365 -21.57 -13.77 -15.12
C GLY A 365 -20.31 -12.89 -15.21
N MET A 366 -19.88 -12.56 -16.42
CA MET A 366 -18.64 -11.80 -16.72
C MET A 366 -18.44 -10.56 -15.82
N GLY A 367 -19.49 -9.77 -15.60
CA GLY A 367 -19.46 -8.59 -14.74
C GLY A 367 -19.20 -8.90 -13.26
N GLN A 368 -19.74 -10.00 -12.74
CA GLN A 368 -19.49 -10.40 -11.34
C GLN A 368 -18.04 -10.84 -11.15
N GLY A 369 -17.49 -11.62 -12.09
CA GLY A 369 -16.06 -11.99 -12.04
C GLY A 369 -15.15 -10.76 -12.04
N ALA A 370 -15.49 -9.75 -12.84
CA ALA A 370 -14.76 -8.48 -12.86
C ALA A 370 -14.84 -7.72 -11.52
N LEU A 371 -16.03 -7.69 -10.89
CA LEU A 371 -16.24 -7.07 -9.58
C LEU A 371 -15.41 -7.77 -8.50
N ASP A 372 -15.49 -9.10 -8.44
CA ASP A 372 -14.76 -9.91 -7.46
C ASP A 372 -13.24 -9.69 -7.61
N PHE A 373 -12.75 -9.69 -8.85
CA PHE A 373 -11.35 -9.36 -9.15
C PHE A 373 -10.97 -7.98 -8.61
N LEU A 374 -11.68 -6.92 -9.04
CA LEU A 374 -11.34 -5.54 -8.64
C LEU A 374 -11.41 -5.36 -7.12
N LEU A 375 -12.42 -5.92 -6.45
CA LEU A 375 -12.54 -5.83 -5.00
C LEU A 375 -11.43 -6.58 -4.27
N GLY A 376 -10.94 -7.68 -4.85
CA GLY A 376 -9.80 -8.45 -4.36
C GLY A 376 -8.46 -7.74 -4.55
N GLN A 377 -8.29 -6.97 -5.64
CA GLN A 377 -7.03 -6.27 -5.94
C GLN A 377 -6.76 -5.02 -5.08
N ARG A 378 -7.66 -4.66 -4.16
CA ARG A 378 -7.44 -3.51 -3.27
C ARG A 378 -6.31 -3.79 -2.28
N THR A 379 -5.53 -2.76 -1.98
CA THR A 379 -4.74 -2.76 -0.74
C THR A 379 -5.66 -2.82 0.47
N HIS A 380 -5.12 -3.15 1.64
CA HIS A 380 -5.87 -3.17 2.89
C HIS A 380 -6.54 -1.83 3.21
N THR A 381 -5.89 -0.71 2.87
CA THR A 381 -6.44 0.64 3.06
C THR A 381 -7.43 1.05 1.97
N GLY A 382 -7.47 0.33 0.84
CA GLY A 382 -8.47 0.50 -0.22
C GLY A 382 -7.95 1.08 -1.54
N TRP A 383 -6.63 1.20 -1.72
CA TRP A 383 -6.04 1.65 -2.99
C TRP A 383 -6.11 0.56 -4.06
N TRP A 384 -6.24 0.97 -5.31
CA TRP A 384 -5.88 0.16 -6.47
C TRP A 384 -4.56 0.66 -7.04
N LEU A 385 -3.64 -0.27 -7.28
CA LEU A 385 -2.28 0.04 -7.74
C LEU A 385 -2.03 -0.60 -9.10
N ASP A 386 -1.70 0.19 -10.12
CA ASP A 386 -1.34 -0.33 -11.45
C ASP A 386 -0.24 0.52 -12.09
N TYR A 387 0.25 0.10 -13.27
CA TYR A 387 1.35 0.73 -13.99
C TYR A 387 2.64 0.82 -13.16
N ASP A 388 3.25 -0.33 -12.90
CA ASP A 388 4.51 -0.46 -12.16
C ASP A 388 5.77 -0.40 -13.06
N GLY A 389 6.96 -0.49 -12.45
CA GLY A 389 8.23 -0.60 -13.16
C GLY A 389 8.87 0.73 -13.58
N PHE A 390 8.32 1.85 -13.13
CA PHE A 390 8.83 3.21 -13.35
C PHE A 390 9.57 3.73 -12.12
N ARG A 391 10.52 4.65 -12.32
CA ARG A 391 11.25 5.29 -11.20
C ARG A 391 10.33 6.22 -10.39
N GLU A 392 9.28 6.68 -11.04
CA GLU A 392 8.20 7.54 -10.55
C GLU A 392 7.27 6.84 -9.56
N GLY A 393 7.39 5.51 -9.43
CA GLY A 393 6.56 4.65 -8.59
C GLY A 393 5.30 4.17 -9.30
N ILE A 394 4.60 3.24 -8.65
CA ILE A 394 3.31 2.69 -9.10
C ILE A 394 2.20 3.77 -9.03
N SER A 395 1.25 3.76 -9.97
CA SER A 395 0.09 4.66 -9.89
C SER A 395 -0.88 4.17 -8.82
N ASP A 396 -1.40 5.08 -8.00
CA ASP A 396 -2.39 4.76 -6.98
C ASP A 396 -3.60 5.71 -7.02
N GLU A 397 -3.39 7.02 -6.99
CA GLU A 397 -4.42 8.06 -7.02
C GLU A 397 -5.30 7.99 -8.27
N TRP A 398 -4.68 8.11 -9.45
CA TRP A 398 -5.37 8.08 -10.72
C TRP A 398 -6.14 6.76 -10.94
N VAL A 399 -5.47 5.63 -10.75
CA VAL A 399 -6.07 4.29 -10.90
C VAL A 399 -7.23 4.11 -9.92
N THR A 400 -7.07 4.51 -8.67
CA THR A 400 -8.13 4.41 -7.65
C THR A 400 -9.35 5.27 -7.99
N ALA A 401 -9.13 6.49 -8.49
CA ALA A 401 -10.22 7.35 -8.92
C ALA A 401 -10.98 6.75 -10.13
N TYR A 402 -10.25 6.25 -11.12
CA TYR A 402 -10.81 5.61 -12.31
C TYR A 402 -11.61 4.34 -11.95
N VAL A 403 -11.02 3.44 -11.17
CA VAL A 403 -11.67 2.20 -10.72
C VAL A 403 -12.87 2.51 -9.82
N GLY A 404 -12.75 3.51 -8.94
CA GLY A 404 -13.86 3.99 -8.11
C GLY A 404 -15.07 4.43 -8.94
N CYS A 405 -14.85 5.15 -10.04
CA CYS A 405 -15.92 5.52 -10.97
C CYS A 405 -16.59 4.30 -11.61
N ALA A 406 -15.80 3.31 -12.06
CA ALA A 406 -16.32 2.09 -12.66
C ALA A 406 -17.14 1.26 -11.66
N LEU A 407 -16.66 1.12 -10.43
CA LEU A 407 -17.37 0.42 -9.35
C LEU A 407 -18.65 1.13 -8.95
N LEU A 408 -18.63 2.47 -8.89
CA LEU A 408 -19.82 3.26 -8.61
C LEU A 408 -20.89 3.07 -9.70
N ALA A 409 -20.49 3.09 -10.97
CA ALA A 409 -21.40 2.81 -12.10
C ALA A 409 -21.98 1.39 -12.05
N ALA A 410 -21.24 0.43 -11.48
CA ALA A 410 -21.70 -0.94 -11.22
C ALA A 410 -22.53 -1.08 -9.91
N GLY A 411 -22.79 0.01 -9.19
CA GLY A 411 -23.59 0.01 -7.95
C GLY A 411 -22.82 -0.37 -6.68
N VAL A 412 -21.49 -0.48 -6.73
CA VAL A 412 -20.66 -0.87 -5.57
C VAL A 412 -20.23 0.38 -4.77
N VAL A 413 -21.23 1.04 -4.18
CA VAL A 413 -21.07 2.32 -3.45
C VAL A 413 -20.08 2.26 -2.28
N PRO A 414 -20.00 1.21 -1.44
CA PRO A 414 -19.07 1.19 -0.31
C PRO A 414 -17.60 1.26 -0.74
N ALA A 415 -17.21 0.52 -1.77
CA ALA A 415 -15.83 0.53 -2.29
C ALA A 415 -15.48 1.88 -2.94
N ALA A 416 -16.41 2.45 -3.70
CA ALA A 416 -16.26 3.78 -4.30
C ALA A 416 -16.16 4.88 -3.23
N SER A 417 -16.99 4.81 -2.19
CA SER A 417 -16.95 5.75 -1.06
C SER A 417 -15.61 5.67 -0.32
N ARG A 418 -15.09 4.45 -0.11
CA ARG A 418 -13.78 4.25 0.49
C ARG A 418 -12.65 4.84 -0.36
N ALA A 419 -12.71 4.66 -1.68
CA ALA A 419 -11.78 5.27 -2.63
C ALA A 419 -11.77 6.80 -2.50
N TRP A 420 -12.94 7.42 -2.40
CA TRP A 420 -13.04 8.85 -2.17
C TRP A 420 -12.46 9.28 -0.82
N THR A 421 -12.72 8.54 0.27
CA THR A 421 -12.14 8.84 1.59
C THR A 421 -10.61 8.92 1.52
N ILE A 422 -9.95 7.93 0.93
CA ILE A 422 -8.48 7.91 0.86
C ILE A 422 -7.92 8.95 -0.13
N LEU A 423 -8.61 9.23 -1.22
CA LEU A 423 -8.26 10.32 -2.15
C LEU A 423 -8.37 11.68 -1.47
N SER A 424 -9.46 11.93 -0.75
CA SER A 424 -9.69 13.22 -0.09
C SER A 424 -8.60 13.57 0.92
N ALA A 425 -8.03 12.55 1.59
CA ALA A 425 -6.93 12.68 2.54
C ALA A 425 -5.58 13.08 1.88
N ARG A 426 -5.44 12.95 0.56
CA ARG A 426 -4.22 13.30 -0.19
C ARG A 426 -4.18 14.74 -0.71
N THR A 427 -5.26 15.50 -0.56
CA THR A 427 -5.30 16.90 -0.98
C THR A 427 -5.09 17.83 0.21
N ASP A 428 -4.20 18.80 0.03
CA ASP A 428 -4.04 19.93 0.94
C ASP A 428 -3.90 21.24 0.16
N GLU A 429 -3.69 22.34 0.89
CA GLU A 429 -3.57 23.68 0.30
C GLU A 429 -2.35 23.83 -0.64
N GLY A 430 -1.28 23.07 -0.41
CA GLY A 430 -0.07 23.14 -1.22
C GLY A 430 -0.19 22.40 -2.55
N ARG A 431 -0.83 21.22 -2.54
CA ARG A 431 -0.95 20.38 -3.74
C ARG A 431 -2.17 20.69 -4.59
N GLY A 432 -3.32 20.98 -3.96
CA GLY A 432 -4.58 21.37 -4.61
C GLY A 432 -5.33 20.26 -5.38
N GLY A 433 -4.63 19.36 -6.07
CA GLY A 433 -5.22 18.28 -6.88
C GLY A 433 -4.64 16.89 -6.57
N TRP A 434 -4.91 15.95 -7.49
CA TRP A 434 -4.39 14.58 -7.48
C TRP A 434 -3.49 14.34 -8.67
N GLY A 435 -2.63 13.33 -8.58
CA GLY A 435 -1.65 12.98 -9.62
C GLY A 435 -1.60 11.48 -9.88
N TRP A 436 -0.55 11.05 -10.58
CA TRP A 436 -0.23 9.64 -10.77
C TRP A 436 -0.15 8.86 -9.45
N ASN A 437 0.56 9.44 -8.47
CA ASN A 437 0.65 9.01 -7.09
C ASN A 437 1.12 10.18 -6.20
N LEU A 438 1.35 9.93 -4.90
CA LEU A 438 1.80 10.97 -3.95
C LEU A 438 3.19 11.54 -4.27
N LEU A 439 4.03 10.79 -4.98
CA LEU A 439 5.40 11.21 -5.33
C LEU A 439 5.43 12.15 -6.53
N GLN A 440 4.44 12.04 -7.42
CA GLN A 440 4.36 12.85 -8.61
C GLN A 440 3.54 14.12 -8.38
N PRO A 441 3.85 15.21 -9.13
CA PRO A 441 3.01 16.40 -9.14
C PRO A 441 1.55 16.04 -9.44
N ALA A 442 0.64 16.81 -8.86
CA ALA A 442 -0.76 16.74 -9.25
C ALA A 442 -0.93 17.13 -10.73
N ASP A 443 -1.89 16.51 -11.40
CA ASP A 443 -2.19 16.68 -12.81
C ASP A 443 -3.70 16.77 -13.06
N ALA A 444 -4.07 17.29 -14.22
CA ALA A 444 -5.48 17.49 -14.57
C ALA A 444 -6.25 16.18 -14.73
N ASP A 445 -5.68 15.14 -15.35
CA ASP A 445 -6.42 13.90 -15.65
C ASP A 445 -6.77 13.15 -14.36
N SER A 446 -5.79 12.94 -13.49
CA SER A 446 -5.97 12.36 -12.16
C SER A 446 -6.99 13.14 -11.33
N THR A 447 -6.91 14.48 -11.38
CA THR A 447 -7.86 15.36 -10.69
C THR A 447 -9.28 15.25 -11.27
N ILE A 448 -9.42 15.18 -12.60
CA ILE A 448 -10.72 14.99 -13.26
C ILE A 448 -11.38 13.70 -12.78
N TRP A 449 -10.66 12.59 -12.80
CA TRP A 449 -11.23 11.30 -12.35
C TRP A 449 -11.62 11.31 -10.87
N ALA A 450 -10.82 11.93 -10.00
CA ALA A 450 -11.15 12.06 -8.59
C ALA A 450 -12.43 12.91 -8.39
N LEU A 451 -12.57 14.00 -9.15
CA LEU A 451 -13.76 14.85 -9.11
C LEU A 451 -15.01 14.16 -9.68
N ARG A 452 -14.87 13.33 -10.73
CA ARG A 452 -15.99 12.52 -11.26
C ARG A 452 -16.49 11.52 -10.23
N LEU A 453 -15.57 10.89 -9.49
CA LEU A 453 -15.92 10.01 -8.38
C LEU A 453 -16.65 10.78 -7.27
N ALA A 454 -16.11 11.94 -6.87
CA ALA A 454 -16.73 12.79 -5.86
C ALA A 454 -18.16 13.18 -6.25
N GLU A 455 -18.35 13.62 -7.50
CA GLU A 455 -19.65 14.02 -8.03
C GLU A 455 -20.64 12.87 -8.05
N GLY A 456 -20.23 11.70 -8.56
CA GLY A 456 -21.09 10.51 -8.56
C GLY A 456 -21.52 10.08 -7.16
N LEU A 457 -20.71 10.35 -6.13
CA LEU A 457 -21.03 10.09 -4.72
C LEU A 457 -21.80 11.23 -4.04
N GLY A 458 -22.11 12.33 -4.74
CA GLY A 458 -22.72 13.52 -4.14
C GLY A 458 -21.80 14.28 -3.18
N ARG A 459 -20.48 14.18 -3.38
CA ARG A 459 -19.41 14.75 -2.53
C ARG A 459 -18.70 15.95 -3.16
N SER A 460 -19.28 16.58 -4.18
CA SER A 460 -18.70 17.75 -4.87
C SER A 460 -18.43 18.95 -3.96
N HIS A 461 -19.07 19.01 -2.79
CA HIS A 461 -18.89 20.08 -1.80
C HIS A 461 -17.85 19.77 -0.72
N ASP A 462 -17.26 18.58 -0.73
CA ASP A 462 -16.18 18.24 0.19
C ASP A 462 -14.99 19.20 -0.04
N PRO A 463 -14.27 19.64 1.00
CA PRO A 463 -13.16 20.59 0.86
C PRO A 463 -12.09 20.13 -0.15
N ALA A 464 -11.84 18.82 -0.24
CA ALA A 464 -10.93 18.23 -1.22
C ALA A 464 -11.41 18.44 -2.66
N ALA A 465 -12.70 18.23 -2.94
CA ALA A 465 -13.30 18.44 -4.26
C ALA A 465 -13.26 19.93 -4.65
N CYS A 466 -13.56 20.84 -3.72
CA CYS A 466 -13.45 22.28 -3.97
C CYS A 466 -12.02 22.71 -4.34
N ARG A 467 -11.00 22.18 -3.63
CA ARG A 467 -9.60 22.42 -3.98
C ARG A 467 -9.25 21.84 -5.35
N GLY A 468 -9.71 20.62 -5.65
CA GLY A 468 -9.51 19.97 -6.94
C GLY A 468 -10.11 20.77 -8.10
N LEU A 469 -11.31 21.33 -7.94
CA LEU A 469 -11.94 22.21 -8.93
C LEU A 469 -11.12 23.49 -9.14
N ALA A 470 -10.66 24.13 -8.07
CA ALA A 470 -9.81 25.31 -8.15
C ALA A 470 -8.44 25.00 -8.79
N PHE A 471 -7.89 23.82 -8.55
CA PHE A 471 -6.70 23.31 -9.22
C PHE A 471 -6.97 23.17 -10.72
N LEU A 472 -8.01 22.44 -11.10
CA LEU A 472 -8.35 22.11 -12.48
C LEU A 472 -8.69 23.36 -13.30
N GLY A 473 -9.31 24.38 -12.71
CA GLY A 473 -9.60 25.65 -13.38
C GLY A 473 -8.36 26.34 -13.94
N ARG A 474 -7.16 26.10 -13.39
CA ARG A 474 -5.89 26.64 -13.91
C ARG A 474 -5.37 25.88 -15.14
N HIS A 475 -5.82 24.65 -15.33
CA HIS A 475 -5.39 23.79 -16.45
C HIS A 475 -6.26 23.97 -17.70
N VAL A 476 -7.45 24.56 -17.55
CA VAL A 476 -8.33 24.93 -18.68
C VAL A 476 -7.80 26.20 -19.32
N GLY A 477 -7.40 26.12 -20.59
CA GLY A 477 -6.96 27.26 -21.36
C GLY A 477 -8.08 28.22 -21.73
N THR A 478 -7.72 29.40 -22.22
CA THR A 478 -8.67 30.36 -22.79
C THR A 478 -9.35 29.84 -24.06
N ASP A 479 -8.75 28.85 -24.71
CA ASP A 479 -9.29 28.07 -25.83
C ASP A 479 -10.27 26.97 -25.39
N GLY A 480 -10.42 26.73 -24.09
CA GLY A 480 -11.22 25.64 -23.52
C GLY A 480 -10.50 24.29 -23.50
N ALA A 481 -9.27 24.21 -24.03
CA ALA A 481 -8.51 22.97 -24.07
C ALA A 481 -7.75 22.75 -22.75
N VAL A 482 -7.65 21.50 -22.32
CA VAL A 482 -7.12 21.15 -20.99
C VAL A 482 -5.69 20.60 -21.10
N ARG A 483 -4.80 21.12 -20.24
CA ARG A 483 -3.40 20.70 -20.12
C ARG A 483 -3.23 19.70 -18.99
N THR A 484 -2.45 18.63 -19.18
CA THR A 484 -2.19 17.68 -18.09
C THR A 484 -1.42 18.35 -16.96
N TYR A 485 -0.33 19.02 -17.31
CA TYR A 485 0.55 19.72 -16.37
C TYR A 485 0.61 21.21 -16.71
N LEU A 486 0.99 22.03 -15.73
CA LEU A 486 1.44 23.39 -15.97
C LEU A 486 2.97 23.39 -16.04
N GLU A 487 3.57 24.39 -16.68
CA GLU A 487 5.03 24.51 -16.71
C GLU A 487 5.64 24.59 -15.29
N SER A 488 4.92 25.20 -14.36
CA SER A 488 5.32 25.30 -12.94
C SER A 488 5.12 24.02 -12.13
N SER A 489 4.50 22.97 -12.69
CA SER A 489 4.23 21.72 -11.97
C SER A 489 5.50 20.91 -11.67
N HIS A 490 6.59 21.13 -12.40
CA HIS A 490 7.82 20.36 -12.27
C HIS A 490 9.02 21.23 -11.88
N HIS A 491 9.83 20.74 -10.93
CA HIS A 491 11.07 21.39 -10.52
C HIS A 491 12.29 20.92 -11.33
N THR A 492 12.12 19.88 -12.16
CA THR A 492 13.15 19.31 -13.03
C THR A 492 12.71 19.41 -14.48
N ALA A 493 13.68 19.39 -15.41
CA ALA A 493 13.38 19.38 -16.84
C ALA A 493 12.54 18.16 -17.21
N VAL A 494 11.30 18.40 -17.66
CA VAL A 494 10.40 17.40 -18.25
C VAL A 494 10.21 17.71 -19.73
N ASN A 495 9.48 16.85 -20.44
CA ASN A 495 9.12 17.13 -21.81
C ASN A 495 8.23 18.39 -21.88
N PRO A 496 8.59 19.42 -22.67
CA PRO A 496 7.81 20.65 -22.77
C PRO A 496 6.40 20.43 -23.35
N ASP A 497 6.18 19.31 -24.05
CA ASP A 497 4.89 19.01 -24.63
C ASP A 497 3.88 18.57 -23.55
N TRP A 498 4.31 18.24 -22.33
CA TRP A 498 3.44 17.87 -21.20
C TRP A 498 2.54 19.01 -20.70
N SER A 499 2.92 20.26 -20.97
CA SER A 499 2.15 21.46 -20.64
C SER A 499 1.30 21.98 -21.81
N GLN A 500 1.28 21.26 -22.94
CA GLN A 500 0.41 21.58 -24.06
C GLN A 500 -1.00 21.04 -23.84
N PRO A 501 -2.02 21.55 -24.56
CA PRO A 501 -3.35 20.99 -24.51
C PRO A 501 -3.39 19.55 -25.02
N HIS A 502 -4.20 18.70 -24.36
CA HIS A 502 -4.33 17.30 -24.72
C HIS A 502 -5.80 16.91 -24.92
N ASP A 503 -6.12 16.38 -26.10
CA ASP A 503 -7.48 15.95 -26.46
C ASP A 503 -8.03 14.89 -25.51
N CYS A 504 -7.20 13.93 -25.08
CA CYS A 504 -7.62 12.89 -24.16
C CYS A 504 -8.01 13.42 -22.77
N VAL A 505 -7.32 14.45 -22.28
CA VAL A 505 -7.63 15.08 -20.98
C VAL A 505 -8.82 16.02 -21.13
N THR A 506 -8.92 16.73 -22.25
CA THR A 506 -10.07 17.59 -22.59
C THR A 506 -11.35 16.75 -22.70
N ALA A 507 -11.29 15.59 -23.35
CA ALA A 507 -12.40 14.64 -23.44
C ALA A 507 -12.82 14.09 -22.07
N ALA A 508 -11.87 13.80 -21.17
CA ALA A 508 -12.17 13.42 -19.80
C ALA A 508 -12.86 14.56 -19.03
N ALA A 509 -12.35 15.80 -19.16
CA ALA A 509 -12.87 16.99 -18.50
C ALA A 509 -14.30 17.33 -18.95
N ALA A 510 -14.64 17.08 -20.22
CA ALA A 510 -15.98 17.30 -20.74
C ALA A 510 -17.05 16.43 -20.05
N GLY A 511 -16.61 15.34 -19.42
CA GLY A 511 -17.45 14.49 -18.60
C GLY A 511 -17.71 15.00 -17.18
N LEU A 512 -17.24 16.19 -16.81
CA LEU A 512 -17.58 16.91 -15.58
C LEU A 512 -18.57 18.04 -15.90
N PRO A 513 -19.79 18.04 -15.36
CA PRO A 513 -20.80 19.09 -15.57
C PRO A 513 -20.28 20.52 -15.34
N HIS A 514 -19.40 20.72 -14.35
CA HIS A 514 -18.82 22.02 -14.03
C HIS A 514 -17.92 22.59 -15.14
N LEU A 515 -17.37 21.74 -16.00
CA LEU A 515 -16.45 22.14 -17.08
C LEU A 515 -17.01 21.84 -18.48
N ALA A 516 -18.06 21.03 -18.57
CA ALA A 516 -18.61 20.52 -19.82
C ALA A 516 -18.90 21.62 -20.85
N GLU A 517 -19.40 22.78 -20.41
CA GLU A 517 -19.66 23.92 -21.29
C GLU A 517 -18.39 24.66 -21.69
N SER A 518 -17.44 24.86 -20.77
CA SER A 518 -16.21 25.60 -21.06
C SER A 518 -15.27 24.86 -22.01
N VAL A 519 -15.28 23.52 -21.98
CA VAL A 519 -14.37 22.71 -22.80
C VAL A 519 -15.01 22.21 -24.10
N LEU A 520 -16.33 22.35 -24.27
CA LEU A 520 -17.05 21.86 -25.45
C LEU A 520 -16.49 22.41 -26.78
N PRO A 521 -16.18 23.72 -26.93
CA PRO A 521 -15.67 24.24 -28.18
C PRO A 521 -14.33 23.59 -28.58
N ALA A 522 -13.41 23.44 -27.63
CA ALA A 522 -12.13 22.76 -27.85
C ALA A 522 -12.34 21.29 -28.21
N LEU A 523 -13.23 20.60 -27.50
CA LEU A 523 -13.54 19.20 -27.77
C LEU A 523 -14.06 19.00 -29.19
N LEU A 524 -15.00 19.83 -29.66
CA LEU A 524 -15.53 19.74 -31.01
C LEU A 524 -14.49 20.07 -32.08
N ALA A 525 -13.65 21.07 -31.83
CA ALA A 525 -12.57 21.48 -32.74
C ALA A 525 -11.45 20.43 -32.86
N ALA A 526 -11.23 19.63 -31.81
CA ALA A 526 -10.21 18.60 -31.78
C ALA A 526 -10.59 17.30 -32.52
N GLN A 527 -11.86 17.15 -32.96
CA GLN A 527 -12.25 15.93 -33.68
C GLN A 527 -11.54 15.87 -35.05
N GLN A 528 -10.87 14.76 -35.30
CA GLN A 528 -10.15 14.49 -36.55
C GLN A 528 -11.12 14.17 -37.70
N ALA A 529 -10.60 14.22 -38.93
CA ALA A 529 -11.39 13.98 -40.14
C ALA A 529 -12.00 12.57 -40.21
N ASP A 530 -11.37 11.59 -39.56
CA ASP A 530 -11.87 10.22 -39.47
C ASP A 530 -12.96 10.03 -38.39
N GLY A 531 -13.22 11.06 -37.59
CA GLY A 531 -14.19 11.05 -36.48
C GLY A 531 -13.60 10.73 -35.11
N CYS A 532 -12.30 10.44 -35.01
CA CYS A 532 -11.65 10.14 -33.74
C CYS A 532 -11.11 11.40 -33.03
N TRP A 533 -10.70 11.24 -31.77
CA TRP A 533 -9.86 12.20 -31.04
C TRP A 533 -8.48 11.59 -30.78
N ALA A 534 -7.43 12.42 -30.76
CA ALA A 534 -6.07 11.94 -30.60
C ALA A 534 -5.76 11.55 -29.14
N GLY A 535 -4.96 10.50 -28.96
CA GLY A 535 -4.34 10.19 -27.68
C GLY A 535 -2.99 10.89 -27.58
N TYR A 536 -2.79 11.75 -26.58
CA TYR A 536 -1.45 12.20 -26.20
C TYR A 536 -0.76 11.12 -25.36
N TRP A 537 -1.37 10.74 -24.24
CA TRP A 537 -0.89 9.69 -23.33
C TRP A 537 -1.27 8.29 -23.75
N TRP A 538 -2.18 8.12 -24.71
CA TRP A 538 -2.78 6.83 -25.06
C TRP A 538 -2.31 6.35 -26.42
N ALA A 539 -1.98 5.06 -26.50
CA ALA A 539 -1.53 4.45 -27.75
C ALA A 539 -2.66 4.35 -28.79
N ASP A 540 -3.87 4.00 -28.36
CA ASP A 540 -5.04 3.85 -29.23
C ASP A 540 -6.01 5.05 -29.07
N PRO A 541 -6.48 5.67 -30.18
CA PRO A 541 -7.45 6.77 -30.12
C PRO A 541 -8.84 6.35 -29.62
N ALA A 542 -9.13 5.06 -29.45
CA ALA A 542 -10.41 4.58 -28.91
C ALA A 542 -10.70 5.13 -27.51
N TYR A 543 -9.67 5.34 -26.68
CA TYR A 543 -9.86 5.88 -25.33
C TYR A 543 -10.38 7.33 -25.33
N PRO A 544 -9.66 8.32 -25.90
CA PRO A 544 -10.17 9.69 -25.98
C PRO A 544 -11.48 9.78 -26.76
N THR A 545 -11.63 8.97 -27.82
CA THR A 545 -12.86 8.95 -28.62
C THR A 545 -14.07 8.49 -27.82
N ALA A 546 -13.95 7.44 -27.01
CA ALA A 546 -15.04 6.96 -26.18
C ALA A 546 -15.45 8.00 -25.12
N LEU A 547 -14.48 8.68 -24.48
CA LEU A 547 -14.76 9.73 -23.50
C LEU A 547 -15.44 10.94 -24.15
N ALA A 548 -14.92 11.42 -25.27
CA ALA A 548 -15.49 12.55 -26.01
C ALA A 548 -16.93 12.25 -26.45
N THR A 549 -17.14 11.06 -27.03
CA THR A 549 -18.45 10.62 -27.49
C THR A 549 -19.44 10.50 -26.32
N ALA A 550 -19.02 9.97 -25.17
CA ALA A 550 -19.87 9.89 -23.98
C ALA A 550 -20.27 11.28 -23.45
N ALA A 551 -19.35 12.26 -23.49
CA ALA A 551 -19.65 13.63 -23.06
C ALA A 551 -20.56 14.40 -24.04
N LEU A 552 -20.52 14.05 -25.33
CA LEU A 552 -21.38 14.64 -26.37
C LEU A 552 -22.72 13.92 -26.51
N ALA A 553 -22.82 12.68 -26.05
CA ALA A 553 -24.05 11.89 -26.12
C ALA A 553 -25.18 12.55 -25.32
N GLY A 554 -26.37 12.64 -25.94
CA GLY A 554 -27.55 13.24 -25.32
C GLY A 554 -27.63 14.78 -25.42
N ARG A 555 -26.59 15.44 -25.95
CA ARG A 555 -26.65 16.87 -26.23
C ARG A 555 -27.40 17.16 -27.52
N ALA A 556 -28.14 18.27 -27.56
CA ALA A 556 -29.02 18.61 -28.67
C ALA A 556 -28.34 19.46 -29.77
N GLU A 557 -27.14 19.99 -29.52
CA GLU A 557 -26.47 20.84 -30.51
C GLU A 557 -26.11 20.02 -31.77
N PRO A 558 -26.42 20.52 -32.98
CA PRO A 558 -26.15 19.79 -34.22
C PRO A 558 -24.69 19.37 -34.40
N ALA A 559 -23.74 20.20 -33.96
CA ALA A 559 -22.32 19.90 -34.02
C ALA A 559 -21.94 18.71 -33.11
N ALA A 560 -22.50 18.64 -31.91
CA ALA A 560 -22.29 17.54 -30.97
C ALA A 560 -22.88 16.23 -31.51
N LEU A 561 -24.13 16.28 -32.01
CA LEU A 561 -24.78 15.12 -32.64
C LEU A 561 -23.98 14.59 -33.83
N GLN A 562 -23.54 15.49 -34.72
CA GLN A 562 -22.74 15.11 -35.89
C GLN A 562 -21.39 14.51 -35.48
N ALA A 563 -20.73 15.08 -34.48
CA ALA A 563 -19.47 14.57 -33.96
C ALA A 563 -19.63 13.16 -33.36
N THR A 564 -20.67 12.96 -32.54
CA THR A 564 -21.03 11.64 -31.97
C THR A 564 -21.29 10.61 -33.06
N HIS A 565 -22.07 10.94 -34.10
CA HIS A 565 -22.35 10.01 -35.19
C HIS A 565 -21.10 9.62 -35.99
N ARG A 566 -20.20 10.57 -36.28
CA ARG A 566 -18.93 10.27 -36.96
C ARG A 566 -18.07 9.31 -36.16
N ALA A 567 -17.93 9.57 -34.86
CA ALA A 567 -17.15 8.74 -33.95
C ALA A 567 -17.72 7.33 -33.80
N ALA A 568 -19.04 7.23 -33.62
CA ALA A 568 -19.73 5.95 -33.50
C ALA A 568 -19.64 5.12 -34.79
N ALA A 569 -19.80 5.74 -35.96
CA ALA A 569 -19.63 5.07 -37.25
C ALA A 569 -18.19 4.58 -37.45
N GLN A 570 -17.19 5.38 -37.08
CA GLN A 570 -15.79 4.96 -37.14
C GLN A 570 -15.50 3.81 -36.17
N ALA A 571 -16.04 3.87 -34.94
CA ALA A 571 -15.88 2.78 -33.97
C ALA A 571 -16.51 1.47 -34.46
N LEU A 572 -17.70 1.54 -35.08
CA LEU A 572 -18.36 0.37 -35.68
C LEU A 572 -17.56 -0.22 -36.85
N ARG A 573 -16.98 0.63 -37.71
CA ARG A 573 -16.07 0.18 -38.78
C ARG A 573 -14.86 -0.57 -38.22
N ARG A 574 -14.19 -0.02 -37.21
CA ARG A 574 -13.04 -0.68 -36.56
C ARG A 574 -13.46 -2.00 -35.91
N LEU A 575 -14.57 -2.02 -35.18
CA LEU A 575 -15.08 -3.21 -34.50
C LEU A 575 -15.32 -4.39 -35.45
N THR A 576 -15.81 -4.11 -36.67
CA THR A 576 -16.13 -5.10 -37.70
C THR A 576 -14.95 -5.47 -38.60
N ALA A 577 -14.04 -4.53 -38.86
CA ALA A 577 -12.89 -4.75 -39.75
C ALA A 577 -11.65 -5.32 -39.04
N GLU A 578 -11.45 -4.99 -37.76
CA GLU A 578 -10.23 -5.33 -37.02
C GLU A 578 -10.39 -6.57 -36.15
N LYS A 579 -9.38 -7.45 -36.20
CA LYS A 579 -9.22 -8.57 -35.25
C LYS A 579 -8.59 -8.06 -33.95
N LEU A 580 -9.40 -7.39 -33.14
CA LEU A 580 -8.99 -6.91 -31.82
C LEU A 580 -8.88 -8.09 -30.85
N GLU A 581 -7.66 -8.31 -30.34
CA GLU A 581 -7.34 -9.25 -29.26
C GLU A 581 -7.09 -8.52 -27.92
N ASP A 582 -7.22 -7.20 -27.92
CA ASP A 582 -7.03 -6.36 -26.75
C ASP A 582 -8.41 -6.01 -26.15
N ALA A 583 -8.57 -6.23 -24.85
CA ALA A 583 -9.86 -6.09 -24.18
C ALA A 583 -10.22 -4.61 -23.97
N PHE A 584 -9.22 -3.76 -23.76
CA PHE A 584 -9.37 -2.33 -23.51
C PHE A 584 -10.00 -1.60 -24.70
N THR A 585 -9.36 -1.64 -25.87
CA THR A 585 -9.85 -1.03 -27.12
C THR A 585 -11.18 -1.65 -27.53
N LEU A 586 -11.33 -2.97 -27.42
CA LEU A 586 -12.61 -3.64 -27.74
C LEU A 586 -13.77 -3.08 -26.89
N ALA A 587 -13.58 -2.94 -25.58
CA ALA A 587 -14.59 -2.37 -24.68
C ALA A 587 -14.93 -0.92 -25.04
N LEU A 588 -13.94 -0.09 -25.33
CA LEU A 588 -14.12 1.33 -25.70
C LEU A 588 -14.82 1.49 -27.06
N LEU A 589 -14.46 0.66 -28.04
CA LEU A 589 -15.12 0.65 -29.35
C LEU A 589 -16.56 0.19 -29.23
N LEU A 590 -16.87 -0.83 -28.42
CA LEU A 590 -18.25 -1.26 -28.19
C LEU A 590 -19.10 -0.16 -27.56
N ARG A 591 -18.58 0.53 -26.54
CA ARG A 591 -19.26 1.67 -25.90
C ARG A 591 -19.54 2.81 -26.86
N THR A 592 -18.63 3.07 -27.79
CA THR A 592 -18.76 4.16 -28.77
C THR A 592 -19.68 3.75 -29.93
N ALA A 593 -19.47 2.54 -30.48
CA ALA A 593 -20.20 2.02 -31.63
C ALA A 593 -21.69 1.84 -31.35
N ARG A 594 -22.10 1.59 -30.09
CA ARG A 594 -23.52 1.46 -29.73
C ARG A 594 -24.36 2.72 -30.03
N LEU A 595 -23.72 3.86 -30.24
CA LEU A 595 -24.37 5.12 -30.60
C LEU A 595 -24.49 5.30 -32.12
N ALA A 596 -24.03 4.33 -32.91
CA ALA A 596 -24.15 4.36 -34.36
C ALA A 596 -25.55 3.88 -34.79
N PRO A 597 -26.21 4.54 -35.75
CA PRO A 597 -27.52 4.09 -36.26
C PRO A 597 -27.52 2.66 -36.80
N ASP A 598 -26.39 2.20 -37.32
CA ASP A 598 -26.23 0.85 -37.90
C ASP A 598 -25.75 -0.18 -36.87
N PHE A 599 -25.65 0.18 -35.59
CA PHE A 599 -25.32 -0.77 -34.53
C PHE A 599 -26.49 -1.73 -34.30
N THR A 600 -26.20 -3.02 -34.19
CA THR A 600 -27.23 -4.06 -34.12
C THR A 600 -27.00 -4.95 -32.90
N PRO A 601 -28.03 -5.67 -32.44
CA PRO A 601 -27.85 -6.69 -31.40
C PRO A 601 -26.80 -7.74 -31.75
N SER A 602 -26.57 -8.03 -33.04
CA SER A 602 -25.51 -8.95 -33.48
C SER A 602 -24.11 -8.38 -33.23
N HIS A 603 -23.90 -7.07 -33.47
CA HIS A 603 -22.63 -6.41 -33.17
C HIS A 603 -22.33 -6.45 -31.67
N GLN A 604 -23.35 -6.19 -30.84
CA GLN A 604 -23.24 -6.30 -29.38
C GLN A 604 -22.92 -7.73 -28.95
N ALA A 605 -23.65 -8.73 -29.44
CA ALA A 605 -23.45 -10.12 -29.08
C ALA A 605 -22.04 -10.64 -29.46
N ASP A 606 -21.55 -10.30 -30.65
CA ASP A 606 -20.18 -10.65 -31.07
C ASP A 606 -19.12 -9.99 -30.16
N GLY A 607 -19.28 -8.69 -29.90
CA GLY A 607 -18.39 -7.95 -29.00
C GLY A 607 -18.32 -8.52 -27.59
N LEU A 608 -19.49 -8.84 -27.00
CA LEU A 608 -19.58 -9.47 -25.69
C LEU A 608 -18.98 -10.88 -25.71
N ALA A 609 -19.20 -11.66 -26.77
CA ALA A 609 -18.59 -12.98 -26.90
C ALA A 609 -17.06 -12.91 -27.02
N ARG A 610 -16.52 -11.87 -27.69
CA ARG A 610 -15.08 -11.61 -27.77
C ARG A 610 -14.50 -11.24 -26.41
N LEU A 611 -15.15 -10.33 -25.67
CA LEU A 611 -14.75 -9.99 -24.30
C LEU A 611 -14.79 -11.22 -23.38
N ALA A 612 -15.82 -12.06 -23.48
CA ALA A 612 -15.93 -13.31 -22.71
C ALA A 612 -14.75 -14.25 -22.95
N ARG A 613 -14.30 -14.39 -24.21
CA ARG A 613 -13.15 -15.24 -24.54
C ARG A 613 -11.81 -14.71 -24.01
N LEU A 614 -11.70 -13.40 -23.83
CA LEU A 614 -10.50 -12.76 -23.29
C LEU A 614 -10.48 -12.72 -21.75
N GLN A 615 -11.60 -13.00 -21.08
CA GLN A 615 -11.67 -13.01 -19.63
C GLN A 615 -10.85 -14.16 -19.07
N ARG A 616 -10.02 -13.87 -18.07
CA ARG A 616 -9.20 -14.83 -17.34
C ARG A 616 -10.02 -15.55 -16.27
N PRO A 617 -9.55 -16.72 -15.79
CA PRO A 617 -10.25 -17.47 -14.74
C PRO A 617 -10.46 -16.71 -13.43
N ASP A 618 -9.62 -15.71 -13.13
CA ASP A 618 -9.73 -14.86 -11.94
C ASP A 618 -10.73 -13.70 -12.11
N GLY A 619 -11.42 -13.63 -13.26
CA GLY A 619 -12.39 -12.59 -13.59
C GLY A 619 -11.81 -11.34 -14.26
N SER A 620 -10.47 -11.22 -14.37
CA SER A 620 -9.79 -10.10 -15.01
C SER A 620 -9.68 -10.22 -16.53
N TRP A 621 -9.18 -9.17 -17.18
CA TRP A 621 -8.66 -9.23 -18.54
C TRP A 621 -7.15 -8.96 -18.57
N PRO A 622 -6.42 -9.50 -19.56
CA PRO A 622 -5.04 -9.11 -19.77
C PRO A 622 -4.90 -7.58 -19.92
N GLY A 623 -3.94 -7.03 -19.17
CA GLY A 623 -3.58 -5.61 -19.25
C GLY A 623 -3.30 -5.18 -20.69
N SER A 624 -4.15 -4.30 -21.21
CA SER A 624 -4.11 -3.78 -22.58
C SER A 624 -4.35 -2.28 -22.65
N ALA A 625 -4.47 -1.59 -21.52
CA ALA A 625 -4.57 -0.14 -21.41
C ALA A 625 -3.19 0.49 -21.62
N ARG A 626 -2.76 0.57 -22.88
CA ARG A 626 -1.42 1.01 -23.27
C ARG A 626 -1.31 2.53 -23.30
N MET A 627 -0.47 3.06 -22.43
CA MET A 627 -0.04 4.45 -22.46
C MET A 627 1.28 4.61 -23.20
N LEU A 628 1.50 5.80 -23.76
CA LEU A 628 2.75 6.25 -24.36
C LEU A 628 3.20 7.51 -23.62
N ILE A 629 4.19 7.36 -22.74
CA ILE A 629 4.71 8.45 -21.90
C ILE A 629 5.93 9.04 -22.61
N PRO A 630 5.85 10.24 -23.21
CA PRO A 630 7.01 10.84 -23.85
C PRO A 630 8.01 11.35 -22.81
N ASN A 631 9.26 10.88 -22.87
CA ASN A 631 10.35 11.32 -21.98
C ASN A 631 10.85 12.73 -22.35
N ALA A 632 11.84 13.24 -21.61
CA ALA A 632 12.44 14.57 -21.86
C ALA A 632 13.05 14.72 -23.27
N GLN A 633 13.43 13.61 -23.90
CA GLN A 633 13.94 13.54 -25.28
C GLN A 633 12.83 13.38 -26.33
N ARG A 634 11.56 13.45 -25.93
CA ARG A 634 10.35 13.22 -26.75
C ARG A 634 10.22 11.79 -27.28
N GLU A 635 10.96 10.84 -26.73
CA GLU A 635 10.80 9.41 -27.04
C GLU A 635 9.60 8.85 -26.26
N ARG A 636 8.74 8.09 -26.93
CA ARG A 636 7.53 7.53 -26.31
C ARG A 636 7.85 6.21 -25.62
N VAL A 637 7.81 6.20 -24.29
CA VAL A 637 8.00 5.02 -23.46
C VAL A 637 6.65 4.33 -23.25
N PRO A 638 6.48 3.06 -23.65
CA PRO A 638 5.22 2.35 -23.44
C PRO A 638 5.04 2.01 -21.96
N ALA A 639 3.85 2.28 -21.43
CA ALA A 639 3.40 1.79 -20.14
C ALA A 639 2.13 0.96 -20.34
N THR A 640 1.94 -0.09 -19.54
CA THR A 640 0.76 -0.94 -19.61
C THR A 640 0.35 -1.31 -18.20
N ASP A 641 -0.94 -1.44 -18.00
CA ASP A 641 -1.56 -1.81 -16.73
C ASP A 641 -1.31 -3.30 -16.44
N ARG A 642 -0.10 -3.63 -15.98
CA ARG A 642 0.36 -5.02 -15.82
C ARG A 642 -0.53 -5.85 -14.91
N ALA A 643 -1.16 -5.22 -13.90
CA ALA A 643 -2.10 -5.90 -13.02
C ALA A 643 -3.46 -6.15 -13.70
N GLY A 644 -3.74 -5.50 -14.84
CA GLY A 644 -5.01 -5.59 -15.56
C GLY A 644 -6.16 -4.91 -14.83
N ILE A 645 -5.89 -4.10 -13.81
CA ILE A 645 -6.91 -3.44 -12.99
C ILE A 645 -7.59 -2.36 -13.83
N PHE A 646 -6.81 -1.54 -14.52
CA PHE A 646 -7.35 -0.47 -15.36
C PHE A 646 -8.20 -1.04 -16.51
N THR A 647 -7.66 -2.01 -17.25
CA THR A 647 -8.38 -2.71 -18.33
C THR A 647 -9.66 -3.35 -17.82
N THR A 648 -9.61 -4.07 -16.69
CA THR A 648 -10.79 -4.73 -16.13
C THR A 648 -11.87 -3.73 -15.71
N ALA A 649 -11.48 -2.59 -15.12
CA ALA A 649 -12.41 -1.52 -14.80
C ALA A 649 -13.07 -0.89 -16.06
N THR A 650 -12.30 -0.72 -17.14
CA THR A 650 -12.83 -0.24 -18.42
C THR A 650 -13.85 -1.22 -19.01
N VAL A 651 -13.54 -2.52 -18.99
CA VAL A 651 -14.46 -3.57 -19.48
C VAL A 651 -15.71 -3.63 -18.62
N LEU A 652 -15.59 -3.61 -17.29
CA LEU A 652 -16.73 -3.58 -16.37
C LEU A 652 -17.67 -2.41 -16.66
N SER A 653 -17.12 -1.21 -16.84
CA SER A 653 -17.91 -0.02 -17.19
C SER A 653 -18.64 -0.20 -18.53
N ALA A 654 -17.99 -0.79 -19.54
CA ALA A 654 -18.62 -1.10 -20.82
C ALA A 654 -19.78 -2.10 -20.67
N LEU A 655 -19.60 -3.16 -19.88
CA LEU A 655 -20.63 -4.17 -19.64
C LEU A 655 -21.87 -3.55 -18.98
N GLY A 656 -21.70 -2.65 -18.00
CA GLY A 656 -22.80 -1.94 -17.36
C GLY A 656 -23.63 -1.12 -18.34
N GLU A 657 -22.98 -0.42 -19.27
CA GLU A 657 -23.68 0.37 -20.30
C GLU A 657 -24.39 -0.49 -21.35
N LEU A 658 -23.80 -1.62 -21.74
CA LEU A 658 -24.34 -2.50 -22.78
C LEU A 658 -25.48 -3.40 -22.28
N THR A 659 -25.51 -3.73 -20.99
CA THR A 659 -26.48 -4.67 -20.40
C THR A 659 -27.54 -4.00 -19.53
N GLY A 660 -27.34 -2.73 -19.17
CA GLY A 660 -28.28 -1.97 -18.34
C GLY A 660 -29.64 -1.71 -19.03
N PRO A 661 -30.70 -1.42 -18.25
CA PRO A 661 -32.06 -1.19 -18.77
C PRO A 661 -32.20 0.03 -19.71
N GLY A 662 -31.18 0.89 -19.78
CA GLY A 662 -31.05 1.98 -20.76
C GLY A 662 -30.38 1.57 -22.08
N GLY A 663 -29.91 0.33 -22.21
CA GLY A 663 -29.30 -0.23 -23.41
C GLY A 663 -30.32 -0.63 -24.47
N ARG A 664 -31.21 0.30 -24.86
CA ARG A 664 -31.97 0.14 -26.11
C ARG A 664 -31.13 0.71 -27.26
N PRO A 665 -31.06 0.02 -28.41
CA PRO A 665 -30.46 0.57 -29.63
C PRO A 665 -31.15 1.86 -30.06
#